data_AF-A0A0D2FMT1-F1
#
_entry.id   AF-A0A0D2FMT1-F1
#
_cell.length_a   1.000
_cell.length_b   1.000
_cell.length_c   1.000
_cell.angle_alpha   90.00
_cell.angle_beta   90.00
_cell.angle_gamma   90.00
#
_symmetry.space_group_name_H-M   'P 1'
#
loop_
_entity.id
_entity.type
_entity.pdbx_description
1 polymer ?
#
loop_
_entity_poly.entity_id
_entity_poly.type
_entity_poly.pdbx_seq_one_letter_code
_entity_poly.pdbx_strand_id
1 'polypeptide(L)'
;MLQWYSCYMSSLLANQSASAPIKMNISLGLLQCLGSPLYEGDTTYNTYMLPDRLIYDMMEWVARVEFCHPDAIQRSIFRDEYARRFRLCDTVYETDFDESLQKASDLGICLNRLWNLISVCPRTWRDLPALMAMTYGHDEKDPGSFRQLEDFSLRASPASRSTPELIDQQTHDACTSDLCHFSSMDSTRVAQRHKCADLQSCYFLHFTSNPNESLGRMLWNSRSTSSEGQIYSPMQVDSDYVAISHVWSDGTGAGTEGRGMVNSCLFDFFCTIARQLGCHGIWWDAISIPLEPKARAQALRTMHSHFSSAKHTVVHDEYLIHFPWKEDGTPCLALLLSPWFTRGWTAVELAVSHSVKVLFKDPTGATMPLIKDLENDVLANTPTCSLGHLIASSIIRKLRTITTRNRSLAGLMAILKTRSNSWPRDRAVIAALLAGIKPDIDAVNMQARVTQQIISSYSTVRGSFLIHGSPTISTHGPLSWCPSNLFNEGPTILSKEFQAWNTLNLTVDQTTGALLGNFIVFNLFAVKDNSEPFSMHSAVLKRLNSAYMQPSDYFVLRCSLRQRYSLVVRPKAITESPMRAIECDWVGVIVSDVSTLKVDLETSGDYEADVSIRIGTQSRVAEEISNAREFLDRYRGRYDEQNAKRGMYSELDFDPTLKGYLWNVKTGKWEKAGHGSEQVSVSP
;
A
#
# COMPACT_ATOMS: atom_id res chain seq x y z
N MET A 1 -15.68 -24.00 -17.21
CA MET A 1 -14.53 -24.74 -16.63
C MET A 1 -14.87 -25.45 -15.33
N LEU A 2 -15.20 -24.74 -14.23
CA LEU A 2 -15.53 -25.36 -12.93
C LEU A 2 -16.68 -26.40 -12.99
N GLN A 3 -17.71 -26.14 -13.78
CA GLN A 3 -18.85 -27.05 -13.95
C GLN A 3 -18.49 -28.30 -14.79
N TRP A 4 -17.62 -28.15 -15.79
CA TRP A 4 -17.07 -29.27 -16.56
C TRP A 4 -16.16 -30.14 -15.70
N TYR A 5 -15.33 -29.51 -14.85
CA TYR A 5 -14.46 -30.18 -13.87
C TYR A 5 -15.27 -30.93 -12.81
N SER A 6 -16.37 -30.36 -12.31
CA SER A 6 -17.27 -31.01 -11.36
C SER A 6 -17.96 -32.25 -11.95
N CYS A 7 -18.39 -32.19 -13.22
CA CYS A 7 -19.00 -33.33 -13.91
C CYS A 7 -17.99 -34.44 -14.23
N TYR A 8 -16.77 -34.10 -14.67
CA TYR A 8 -15.71 -35.06 -14.95
C TYR A 8 -15.29 -35.84 -13.69
N MET A 9 -15.10 -35.12 -12.57
CA MET A 9 -14.76 -35.73 -11.28
C MET A 9 -15.89 -36.57 -10.69
N SER A 10 -17.15 -36.19 -10.93
CA SER A 10 -18.32 -36.99 -10.54
C SER A 10 -18.42 -38.31 -11.33
N SER A 11 -17.99 -38.32 -12.61
CA SER A 11 -17.96 -39.54 -13.43
C SER A 11 -16.86 -40.52 -13.04
N LEU A 12 -15.71 -40.01 -12.56
CA LEU A 12 -14.61 -40.80 -12.02
C LEU A 12 -14.96 -41.42 -10.66
N LEU A 13 -15.73 -40.71 -9.84
CA LEU A 13 -16.25 -41.19 -8.54
C LEU A 13 -17.25 -42.35 -8.68
N ALA A 14 -17.97 -42.44 -9.81
CA ALA A 14 -18.94 -43.49 -10.04
C ALA A 14 -18.31 -44.85 -10.45
N ASN A 15 -17.02 -44.87 -10.83
CA ASN A 15 -16.43 -45.99 -11.58
C ASN A 15 -15.20 -46.66 -10.95
N GLN A 16 -14.76 -46.34 -9.74
CA GLN A 16 -13.63 -47.05 -9.12
C GLN A 16 -13.83 -47.45 -7.65
N SER A 17 -13.54 -48.73 -7.42
CA SER A 17 -13.52 -49.45 -6.15
C SER A 17 -12.50 -48.89 -5.16
N ALA A 18 -12.89 -48.96 -3.89
CA ALA A 18 -12.15 -48.56 -2.70
C ALA A 18 -10.64 -48.85 -2.74
N SER A 19 -9.81 -47.80 -2.56
CA SER A 19 -8.60 -47.81 -1.71
C SER A 19 -7.67 -46.58 -1.85
N ALA A 20 -7.93 -45.62 -2.74
CA ALA A 20 -7.16 -44.37 -2.79
C ALA A 20 -7.92 -43.20 -2.13
N PRO A 21 -7.30 -42.40 -1.24
CA PRO A 21 -7.96 -41.24 -0.66
C PRO A 21 -8.22 -40.19 -1.74
N ILE A 22 -9.50 -39.85 -1.92
CA ILE A 22 -10.13 -38.91 -2.87
C ILE A 22 -9.32 -37.62 -3.15
N LYS A 23 -8.50 -37.17 -2.18
CA LYS A 23 -7.70 -35.94 -2.27
C LYS A 23 -6.44 -36.06 -3.13
N MET A 24 -5.83 -37.25 -3.25
CA MET A 24 -4.60 -37.46 -4.02
C MET A 24 -4.84 -37.34 -5.54
N ASN A 25 -5.98 -37.82 -6.00
CA ASN A 25 -6.38 -37.78 -7.42
C ASN A 25 -6.74 -36.36 -7.88
N ILE A 26 -7.23 -35.51 -6.97
CA ILE A 26 -7.48 -34.09 -7.23
C ILE A 26 -6.14 -33.36 -7.46
N SER A 27 -5.12 -33.66 -6.63
CA SER A 27 -3.79 -33.06 -6.74
C SER A 27 -3.03 -33.50 -7.99
N LEU A 28 -3.11 -34.79 -8.35
CA LEU A 28 -2.50 -35.30 -9.58
C LEU A 28 -3.20 -34.78 -10.84
N GLY A 29 -4.53 -34.62 -10.81
CA GLY A 29 -5.29 -34.00 -11.90
C GLY A 29 -4.96 -32.52 -12.12
N LEU A 30 -4.82 -31.75 -11.03
CA LEU A 30 -4.39 -30.34 -11.11
C LEU A 30 -2.94 -30.22 -11.60
N LEU A 31 -2.03 -31.07 -11.11
CA LEU A 31 -0.62 -31.08 -11.55
C LEU A 31 -0.46 -31.54 -13.01
N GLN A 32 -1.24 -32.51 -13.48
CA GLN A 32 -1.23 -32.94 -14.88
C GLN A 32 -1.84 -31.91 -15.83
N CYS A 33 -2.80 -31.08 -15.38
CA CYS A 33 -3.31 -29.95 -16.16
C CYS A 33 -2.37 -28.74 -16.20
N LEU A 34 -1.44 -28.62 -15.25
CA LEU A 34 -0.41 -27.57 -15.20
C LEU A 34 0.87 -27.95 -15.96
N GLY A 35 1.03 -29.21 -16.35
CA GLY A 35 1.95 -29.61 -17.40
C GLY A 35 1.33 -29.26 -18.76
N SER A 36 1.84 -28.25 -19.44
CA SER A 36 1.37 -27.87 -20.77
C SER A 36 1.24 -29.09 -21.68
N PRO A 37 0.09 -29.34 -22.31
CA PRO A 37 0.08 -30.11 -23.53
C PRO A 37 0.63 -29.19 -24.63
N LEU A 38 1.72 -29.61 -25.30
CA LEU A 38 2.09 -29.06 -26.60
C LEU A 38 0.89 -29.30 -27.53
N TYR A 39 0.14 -28.24 -27.84
CA TYR A 39 -0.85 -28.26 -28.90
C TYR A 39 -0.50 -27.16 -29.89
N GLU A 40 -0.04 -27.59 -31.07
CA GLU A 40 0.01 -26.78 -32.27
C GLU A 40 -1.43 -26.38 -32.62
N GLY A 41 -1.77 -25.10 -32.45
CA GLY A 41 -3.11 -24.62 -32.74
C GLY A 41 -3.30 -23.17 -32.33
N ASP A 42 -3.25 -22.29 -33.32
CA ASP A 42 -3.51 -20.86 -33.26
C ASP A 42 -4.86 -20.56 -32.61
N THR A 43 -4.88 -20.08 -31.35
CA THR A 43 -6.08 -19.46 -30.76
C THR A 43 -5.72 -18.42 -29.70
N THR A 44 -6.25 -17.22 -29.93
CA THR A 44 -6.29 -16.05 -29.05
C THR A 44 -6.93 -16.39 -27.69
N TYR A 45 -6.15 -16.46 -26.61
CA TYR A 45 -6.69 -16.57 -25.25
C TYR A 45 -6.64 -15.24 -24.50
N ASN A 46 -7.81 -14.94 -23.93
CA ASN A 46 -8.12 -13.79 -23.11
C ASN A 46 -7.40 -13.93 -21.75
N THR A 47 -6.40 -13.07 -21.51
CA THR A 47 -5.54 -12.98 -20.32
C THR A 47 -6.32 -12.46 -19.10
N TYR A 48 -7.18 -13.30 -18.51
CA TYR A 48 -7.66 -13.05 -17.16
C TYR A 48 -6.72 -13.71 -16.16
N MET A 49 -5.88 -12.87 -15.57
CA MET A 49 -5.06 -13.11 -14.39
C MET A 49 -5.77 -14.01 -13.38
N LEU A 50 -5.11 -15.09 -12.96
CA LEU A 50 -5.51 -15.82 -11.76
C LEU A 50 -5.45 -14.84 -10.57
N PRO A 51 -6.51 -14.68 -9.77
CA PRO A 51 -6.47 -13.80 -8.60
C PRO A 51 -5.38 -14.29 -7.64
N ASP A 52 -4.52 -13.39 -7.18
CA ASP A 52 -3.39 -13.66 -6.26
C ASP A 52 -3.80 -14.54 -5.07
N ARG A 53 -5.03 -14.39 -4.58
CA ARG A 53 -5.60 -15.19 -3.51
C ARG A 53 -5.79 -16.67 -3.88
N LEU A 54 -6.11 -17.01 -5.12
CA LEU A 54 -6.29 -18.40 -5.53
C LEU A 54 -4.94 -19.14 -5.56
N ILE A 55 -3.85 -18.48 -5.95
CA ILE A 55 -2.51 -19.07 -5.92
C ILE A 55 -2.04 -19.24 -4.48
N TYR A 56 -2.20 -18.21 -3.63
CA TYR A 56 -1.90 -18.32 -2.20
C TYR A 56 -2.77 -19.37 -1.49
N ASP A 57 -4.08 -19.38 -1.73
CA ASP A 57 -5.01 -20.37 -1.17
C ASP A 57 -4.71 -21.77 -1.73
N MET A 58 -4.26 -21.91 -2.98
CA MET A 58 -3.82 -23.18 -3.57
C MET A 58 -2.51 -23.67 -2.95
N MET A 59 -1.54 -22.78 -2.72
CA MET A 59 -0.28 -23.10 -2.05
C MET A 59 -0.51 -23.45 -0.57
N GLU A 60 -1.39 -22.72 0.12
CA GLU A 60 -1.84 -23.05 1.47
C GLU A 60 -2.59 -24.38 1.50
N TRP A 61 -3.41 -24.66 0.47
CA TRP A 61 -4.15 -25.91 0.34
C TRP A 61 -3.24 -27.12 0.06
N VAL A 62 -2.25 -26.98 -0.82
CA VAL A 62 -1.21 -28.00 -1.05
C VAL A 62 -0.42 -28.26 0.24
N ALA A 63 -0.10 -27.22 1.01
CA ALA A 63 0.53 -27.34 2.32
C ALA A 63 -0.37 -28.01 3.38
N ARG A 64 -1.71 -27.94 3.24
CA ARG A 64 -2.66 -28.70 4.09
C ARG A 64 -2.78 -30.17 3.67
N VAL A 65 -2.55 -30.50 2.39
CA VAL A 65 -2.49 -31.89 1.90
C VAL A 65 -1.26 -32.63 2.47
N GLU A 66 -0.14 -31.93 2.70
CA GLU A 66 1.06 -32.41 3.41
C GLU A 66 0.74 -33.09 4.77
N PHE A 67 -0.24 -32.55 5.50
CA PHE A 67 -0.65 -33.05 6.82
C PHE A 67 -1.43 -34.38 6.76
N CYS A 68 -1.93 -34.77 5.60
CA CYS A 68 -2.84 -35.91 5.43
C CYS A 68 -2.24 -37.10 4.68
N HIS A 69 -1.00 -37.01 4.18
CA HIS A 69 -0.36 -38.12 3.47
C HIS A 69 -0.01 -39.24 4.46
N PRO A 70 -0.31 -40.53 4.23
CA PRO A 70 -0.15 -41.58 5.25
C PRO A 70 1.31 -41.99 5.51
N ASP A 71 2.18 -41.92 4.50
CA ASP A 71 3.59 -42.33 4.58
C ASP A 71 4.51 -41.21 5.08
N ALA A 72 5.28 -41.50 6.15
CA ALA A 72 6.18 -40.57 6.83
C ALA A 72 7.43 -40.18 6.02
N ILE A 73 7.96 -41.08 5.19
CA ILE A 73 9.20 -40.85 4.44
C ILE A 73 8.90 -39.96 3.23
N GLN A 74 7.82 -40.27 2.50
CA GLN A 74 7.31 -39.43 1.43
C GLN A 74 6.90 -38.04 1.92
N ARG A 75 6.29 -37.93 3.12
CA ARG A 75 6.05 -36.63 3.78
C ARG A 75 7.34 -35.85 3.99
N SER A 76 8.43 -36.49 4.43
CA SER A 76 9.72 -35.81 4.64
C SER A 76 10.34 -35.33 3.33
N ILE A 77 10.38 -36.17 2.30
CA ILE A 77 10.99 -35.81 1.01
C ILE A 77 10.20 -34.67 0.34
N PHE A 78 8.87 -34.75 0.37
CA PHE A 78 8.00 -33.71 -0.18
C PHE A 78 8.12 -32.41 0.62
N ARG A 79 8.17 -32.50 1.96
CA ARG A 79 8.43 -31.36 2.86
C ARG A 79 9.79 -30.73 2.56
N ASP A 80 10.83 -31.50 2.35
CA ASP A 80 12.19 -30.97 2.17
C ASP A 80 12.36 -30.31 0.78
N GLU A 81 11.71 -30.82 -0.27
CA GLU A 81 11.65 -30.18 -1.60
C GLU A 81 10.73 -28.94 -1.62
N TYR A 82 9.55 -29.03 -0.98
CA TYR A 82 8.57 -27.95 -0.92
C TYR A 82 9.01 -26.81 0.01
N ALA A 83 9.62 -27.10 1.16
CA ALA A 83 10.21 -26.11 2.06
C ALA A 83 11.42 -25.42 1.44
N ARG A 84 12.22 -26.12 0.62
CA ARG A 84 13.32 -25.49 -0.13
C ARG A 84 12.84 -24.50 -1.18
N ARG A 85 11.64 -24.69 -1.74
CA ARG A 85 11.17 -23.93 -2.92
C ARG A 85 10.01 -22.98 -2.68
N PHE A 86 9.10 -23.28 -1.76
CA PHE A 86 7.78 -22.63 -1.72
C PHE A 86 7.17 -22.45 -0.33
N ARG A 87 7.52 -23.26 0.69
CA ARG A 87 6.90 -23.12 2.01
C ARG A 87 7.59 -22.06 2.83
N LEU A 88 6.85 -21.01 3.09
CA LEU A 88 7.21 -20.03 4.08
C LEU A 88 6.83 -20.56 5.48
N CYS A 89 7.74 -20.54 6.45
CA CYS A 89 7.41 -20.96 7.81
C CYS A 89 6.37 -20.01 8.42
N ASP A 90 5.30 -20.54 9.00
CA ASP A 90 4.27 -19.73 9.67
C ASP A 90 4.75 -19.20 11.02
N THR A 91 5.63 -19.96 11.67
CA THR A 91 6.31 -19.58 12.91
C THR A 91 7.74 -19.19 12.58
N VAL A 92 8.08 -17.92 12.79
CA VAL A 92 9.45 -17.42 12.68
C VAL A 92 9.96 -17.21 14.10
N TYR A 93 11.05 -17.87 14.47
CA TYR A 93 11.69 -17.65 15.76
C TYR A 93 12.52 -16.36 15.71
N GLU A 94 12.75 -15.76 16.89
CA GLU A 94 13.57 -14.55 17.02
C GLU A 94 14.97 -14.78 16.47
N THR A 95 15.56 -15.95 16.72
CA THR A 95 16.87 -16.35 16.18
C THR A 95 16.90 -16.37 14.65
N ASP A 96 15.86 -16.94 14.00
CA ASP A 96 15.79 -16.97 12.54
C ASP A 96 15.69 -15.55 11.96
N PHE A 97 14.96 -14.67 12.65
CA PHE A 97 14.80 -13.28 12.25
C PHE A 97 16.10 -12.50 12.38
N ASP A 98 16.81 -12.66 13.50
CA ASP A 98 18.08 -11.99 13.77
C ASP A 98 19.18 -12.44 12.81
N GLU A 99 19.26 -13.76 12.54
CA GLU A 99 20.16 -14.31 11.50
C GLU A 99 19.86 -13.72 10.12
N SER A 100 18.58 -13.58 9.79
CA SER A 100 18.15 -12.99 8.52
C SER A 100 18.46 -11.49 8.44
N LEU A 101 18.34 -10.76 9.55
CA LEU A 101 18.69 -9.35 9.63
C LEU A 101 20.21 -9.15 9.46
N GLN A 102 21.02 -10.00 10.10
CA GLN A 102 22.47 -10.01 9.92
C GLN A 102 22.83 -10.31 8.46
N LYS A 103 22.21 -11.32 7.85
CA LYS A 103 22.42 -11.64 6.44
C LYS A 103 22.06 -10.49 5.51
N ALA A 104 20.96 -9.78 5.77
CA ALA A 104 20.60 -8.59 5.00
C ALA A 104 21.66 -7.48 5.11
N SER A 105 22.24 -7.30 6.30
CA SER A 105 23.36 -6.38 6.53
C SER A 105 24.61 -6.80 5.75
N ASP A 106 24.96 -8.09 5.75
CA ASP A 106 26.13 -8.62 5.04
C ASP A 106 25.99 -8.46 3.51
N LEU A 107 24.76 -8.53 2.99
CA LEU A 107 24.43 -8.25 1.59
C LEU A 107 24.43 -6.74 1.25
N GLY A 108 24.60 -5.86 2.23
CA GLY A 108 24.62 -4.41 2.05
C GLY A 108 23.24 -3.78 1.84
N ILE A 109 22.17 -4.43 2.28
CA ILE A 109 20.81 -3.90 2.15
C ILE A 109 20.60 -2.76 3.15
N CYS A 110 20.13 -1.61 2.67
CA CYS A 110 19.76 -0.49 3.53
C CYS A 110 18.66 -0.89 4.54
N LEU A 111 18.92 -0.70 5.84
CA LEU A 111 18.00 -1.07 6.92
C LEU A 111 16.61 -0.44 6.76
N ASN A 112 16.53 0.84 6.41
CA ASN A 112 15.25 1.52 6.15
C ASN A 112 14.45 0.86 5.03
N ARG A 113 15.13 0.50 3.93
CA ARG A 113 14.46 -0.10 2.77
C ARG A 113 14.01 -1.53 3.04
N LEU A 114 14.78 -2.28 3.83
CA LEU A 114 14.38 -3.59 4.31
C LEU A 114 13.11 -3.52 5.16
N TRP A 115 13.07 -2.64 6.17
CA TRP A 115 11.89 -2.46 7.02
C TRP A 115 10.67 -1.98 6.23
N ASN A 116 10.87 -1.10 5.26
CA ASN A 116 9.81 -0.66 4.34
C ASN A 116 9.28 -1.85 3.52
N LEU A 117 10.14 -2.65 2.90
CA LEU A 117 9.75 -3.85 2.15
C LEU A 117 8.94 -4.82 3.01
N ILE A 118 9.49 -5.25 4.16
CA ILE A 118 8.81 -6.25 5.00
C ILE A 118 7.50 -5.72 5.59
N SER A 119 7.32 -4.40 5.74
CA SER A 119 6.05 -3.83 6.21
C SER A 119 4.89 -3.99 5.22
N VAL A 120 5.19 -4.18 3.92
CA VAL A 120 4.19 -4.34 2.85
C VAL A 120 4.16 -5.76 2.27
N CYS A 121 5.06 -6.64 2.69
CA CYS A 121 5.00 -8.06 2.37
C CYS A 121 3.69 -8.71 2.89
N PRO A 122 3.16 -9.74 2.20
CA PRO A 122 1.90 -10.39 2.58
C PRO A 122 1.83 -10.88 4.03
N ARG A 123 2.93 -11.43 4.55
CA ARG A 123 3.03 -11.92 5.94
C ARG A 123 3.92 -11.02 6.80
N THR A 124 4.12 -9.79 6.35
CA THR A 124 4.90 -8.75 7.03
C THR A 124 6.36 -9.19 7.30
N TRP A 125 6.87 -8.94 8.52
CA TRP A 125 8.21 -9.32 8.95
C TRP A 125 8.49 -10.84 8.87
N ARG A 126 7.44 -11.68 8.87
CA ARG A 126 7.58 -13.15 8.77
C ARG A 126 8.10 -13.62 7.41
N ASP A 127 8.05 -12.76 6.39
CA ASP A 127 8.62 -13.06 5.08
C ASP A 127 10.15 -12.86 5.03
N LEU A 128 10.75 -12.21 6.04
CA LEU A 128 12.18 -11.88 6.02
C LEU A 128 13.09 -13.12 5.90
N PRO A 129 12.93 -14.20 6.69
CA PRO A 129 13.83 -15.35 6.57
C PRO A 129 13.76 -16.04 5.22
N ALA A 130 12.57 -16.16 4.65
CA ALA A 130 12.42 -16.75 3.33
C ALA A 130 12.97 -15.86 2.21
N LEU A 131 12.82 -14.53 2.33
CA LEU A 131 13.47 -13.58 1.43
C LEU A 131 14.99 -13.72 1.45
N MET A 132 15.57 -13.84 2.65
CA MET A 132 17.02 -13.99 2.82
C MET A 132 17.51 -15.40 2.47
N ALA A 133 16.65 -16.42 2.52
CA ALA A 133 17.00 -17.75 2.02
C ALA A 133 17.16 -17.76 0.49
N MET A 134 16.38 -16.96 -0.25
CA MET A 134 16.53 -16.88 -1.72
C MET A 134 17.89 -16.34 -2.17
N THR A 135 18.59 -15.61 -1.30
CA THR A 135 19.90 -15.02 -1.61
C THR A 135 21.07 -15.95 -1.27
N TYR A 136 20.82 -17.20 -0.84
CA TYR A 136 21.89 -18.17 -0.59
C TYR A 136 22.82 -18.33 -1.80
N GLY A 137 24.14 -18.18 -1.57
CA GLY A 137 25.17 -18.27 -2.61
C GLY A 137 25.56 -16.93 -3.23
N HIS A 138 24.86 -15.84 -2.90
CA HIS A 138 25.32 -14.47 -3.19
C HIS A 138 26.34 -13.99 -2.15
N ASP A 139 26.12 -14.30 -0.88
CA ASP A 139 26.99 -14.03 0.25
C ASP A 139 28.43 -14.56 0.07
N GLU A 140 28.57 -15.80 -0.41
CA GLU A 140 29.89 -16.42 -0.60
C GLU A 140 30.64 -15.95 -1.87
N LYS A 141 29.91 -15.60 -2.93
CA LYS A 141 30.49 -15.29 -4.25
C LYS A 141 30.60 -13.80 -4.55
N ASP A 142 29.73 -12.99 -3.96
CA ASP A 142 29.60 -11.56 -4.23
C ASP A 142 29.08 -10.83 -2.96
N PRO A 143 29.94 -10.70 -1.93
CA PRO A 143 29.59 -10.00 -0.70
C PRO A 143 29.19 -8.56 -1.02
N GLY A 144 28.00 -8.14 -0.59
CA GLY A 144 27.44 -6.85 -0.98
C GLY A 144 26.73 -6.84 -2.35
N SER A 145 26.26 -7.98 -2.87
CA SER A 145 25.50 -7.99 -4.14
C SER A 145 24.24 -7.09 -4.16
N PHE A 146 23.71 -6.71 -2.99
CA PHE A 146 22.62 -5.72 -2.86
C PHE A 146 23.11 -4.34 -2.39
N ARG A 147 24.42 -4.16 -2.24
CA ARG A 147 25.02 -2.91 -1.79
C ARG A 147 24.76 -1.83 -2.81
N GLN A 148 24.16 -0.75 -2.34
CA GLN A 148 23.95 0.46 -3.12
C GLN A 148 25.07 1.44 -2.80
N LEU A 149 25.68 1.96 -3.85
CA LEU A 149 26.76 2.93 -3.77
C LEU A 149 26.24 4.26 -4.29
N GLU A 150 26.44 5.31 -3.50
CA GLU A 150 26.05 6.66 -3.86
C GLU A 150 27.26 7.41 -4.42
N ASP A 151 27.11 7.93 -5.63
CA ASP A 151 28.18 8.59 -6.36
C ASP A 151 28.24 10.08 -6.02
N PHE A 152 28.98 10.41 -4.95
CA PHE A 152 29.18 11.80 -4.53
C PHE A 152 30.09 12.60 -5.47
N SER A 153 30.81 11.95 -6.40
CA SER A 153 31.63 12.68 -7.37
C SER A 153 30.75 13.58 -8.27
N LEU A 154 29.52 13.15 -8.52
CA LEU A 154 28.51 13.94 -9.21
C LEU A 154 28.06 15.17 -8.40
N ARG A 155 28.36 15.24 -7.10
CA ARG A 155 27.95 16.36 -6.22
C ARG A 155 29.07 17.36 -5.97
N ALA A 156 30.30 17.05 -6.39
CA ALA A 156 31.45 17.94 -6.22
C ALA A 156 31.37 19.13 -7.17
N SER A 157 31.72 20.32 -6.67
CA SER A 157 31.71 21.57 -7.45
C SER A 157 32.76 21.51 -8.59
N PRO A 158 32.51 22.10 -9.78
CA PRO A 158 33.42 22.01 -10.93
C PRO A 158 34.85 22.47 -10.64
N ALA A 159 35.04 23.40 -9.69
CA ALA A 159 36.33 23.97 -9.30
C ALA A 159 37.21 23.06 -8.42
N SER A 160 36.72 21.89 -8.00
CA SER A 160 37.42 20.97 -7.08
C SER A 160 37.99 19.72 -7.78
N ARG A 161 37.95 19.64 -9.11
CA ARG A 161 38.41 18.45 -9.89
C ARG A 161 39.94 18.32 -10.00
N SER A 162 40.68 18.67 -8.95
CA SER A 162 42.14 18.55 -8.90
C SER A 162 42.58 17.72 -7.70
N THR A 163 42.32 16.41 -7.74
CA THR A 163 43.15 15.29 -7.24
C THR A 163 42.30 14.01 -7.23
N PRO A 164 42.78 12.86 -7.72
CA PRO A 164 42.10 11.57 -7.59
C PRO A 164 42.38 10.97 -6.20
N GLU A 165 42.10 11.71 -5.14
CA GLU A 165 42.20 11.20 -3.76
C GLU A 165 40.80 10.77 -3.30
N LEU A 166 40.64 9.44 -3.19
CA LEU A 166 39.57 8.71 -2.51
C LEU A 166 38.15 9.26 -2.73
N ILE A 167 37.50 8.80 -3.80
CA ILE A 167 36.04 8.88 -3.94
C ILE A 167 35.44 8.08 -2.78
N ASP A 168 35.01 8.77 -1.73
CA ASP A 168 34.39 8.17 -0.56
C ASP A 168 32.97 7.69 -0.96
N GLN A 169 32.89 6.49 -1.55
CA GLN A 169 31.64 5.81 -1.84
C GLN A 169 30.97 5.48 -0.51
N GLN A 170 30.06 6.35 -0.05
CA GLN A 170 29.37 6.12 1.21
C GLN A 170 28.31 5.02 1.06
N THR A 171 28.25 4.15 2.06
CA THR A 171 27.32 3.03 2.17
C THR A 171 26.08 3.43 2.97
N HIS A 172 25.05 2.59 2.92
CA HIS A 172 23.83 2.74 3.70
C HIS A 172 23.95 2.29 5.16
N ASP A 173 25.16 2.04 5.66
CA ASP A 173 25.42 1.45 6.99
C ASP A 173 24.96 2.36 8.14
N ALA A 174 24.93 3.68 7.93
CA ALA A 174 24.43 4.65 8.90
C ALA A 174 22.89 4.83 8.87
N CYS A 175 22.18 4.21 7.92
CA CYS A 175 20.72 4.33 7.85
C CYS A 175 20.05 3.55 8.99
N THR A 176 18.98 4.10 9.55
CA THR A 176 18.16 3.45 10.59
C THR A 176 16.93 2.79 9.99
N SER A 177 16.13 2.09 10.80
CA SER A 177 14.83 1.57 10.35
C SER A 177 13.89 2.66 9.84
N ASP A 178 13.98 3.86 10.39
CA ASP A 178 13.05 4.96 10.12
C ASP A 178 13.57 5.99 9.09
N LEU A 179 14.89 6.05 8.90
CA LEU A 179 15.51 7.06 8.03
C LEU A 179 16.57 6.47 7.12
N CYS A 180 16.35 6.64 5.80
CA CYS A 180 17.40 6.56 4.81
C CYS A 180 17.98 7.96 4.56
N HIS A 181 19.25 8.16 4.96
CA HIS A 181 19.93 9.46 4.78
C HIS A 181 19.99 9.87 3.31
N PHE A 182 20.22 8.92 2.41
CA PHE A 182 20.40 9.18 0.98
C PHE A 182 19.11 9.55 0.25
N SER A 183 18.00 8.92 0.64
CA SER A 183 16.71 9.17 0.02
C SER A 183 16.11 10.54 0.39
N SER A 184 16.64 11.18 1.44
CA SER A 184 16.21 12.49 1.94
C SER A 184 17.08 13.65 1.41
N MET A 185 18.14 13.37 0.65
CA MET A 185 19.02 14.41 0.14
C MET A 185 18.43 15.16 -1.06
N ASP A 186 18.84 16.42 -1.23
CA ASP A 186 18.49 17.24 -2.39
C ASP A 186 19.28 16.78 -3.62
N SER A 187 18.57 16.16 -4.57
CA SER A 187 19.14 15.66 -5.82
C SER A 187 19.12 16.69 -6.96
N THR A 188 18.68 17.93 -6.72
CA THR A 188 18.57 18.96 -7.78
C THR A 188 19.91 19.56 -8.19
N ARG A 189 20.97 19.34 -7.40
CA ARG A 189 22.32 19.90 -7.62
C ARG A 189 23.36 18.83 -7.98
N VAL A 190 22.91 17.66 -8.42
CA VAL A 190 23.77 16.56 -8.85
C VAL A 190 24.16 16.80 -10.31
N ALA A 191 25.44 16.82 -10.63
CA ALA A 191 25.97 16.88 -11.98
C ALA A 191 25.48 15.69 -12.81
N GLN A 192 25.41 15.89 -14.12
CA GLN A 192 24.90 14.83 -14.98
C GLN A 192 25.89 13.68 -15.14
N ARG A 193 25.37 12.47 -15.12
CA ARG A 193 26.13 11.26 -15.40
C ARG A 193 26.37 11.13 -16.89
N HIS A 194 27.60 10.80 -17.24
CA HIS A 194 27.97 10.43 -18.60
C HIS A 194 27.85 8.91 -18.78
N LYS A 195 27.35 8.49 -19.94
CA LYS A 195 27.34 7.10 -20.40
C LYS A 195 28.46 6.81 -21.42
N CYS A 196 29.24 7.82 -21.80
CA CYS A 196 30.44 7.68 -22.62
C CYS A 196 31.72 7.65 -21.77
N ALA A 197 32.77 7.00 -22.28
CA ALA A 197 34.11 7.04 -21.68
C ALA A 197 34.87 8.33 -22.04
N ASP A 198 34.61 8.87 -23.24
CA ASP A 198 35.24 10.10 -23.71
C ASP A 198 34.39 11.32 -23.36
N LEU A 199 34.81 12.04 -22.31
CA LEU A 199 34.17 13.27 -21.85
C LEU A 199 34.47 14.48 -22.76
N GLN A 200 35.52 14.43 -23.58
CA GLN A 200 35.91 15.57 -24.42
C GLN A 200 35.05 15.69 -25.67
N SER A 201 34.62 14.57 -26.25
CA SER A 201 33.68 14.56 -27.38
C SER A 201 32.22 14.71 -26.96
N CYS A 202 31.92 14.58 -25.66
CA CYS A 202 30.56 14.72 -25.14
C CYS A 202 30.17 16.19 -24.93
N TYR A 203 29.35 16.72 -25.81
CA TYR A 203 28.81 18.08 -25.71
C TYR A 203 27.43 18.11 -25.04
N PHE A 204 27.02 19.30 -24.58
CA PHE A 204 25.69 19.54 -24.04
C PHE A 204 24.70 19.91 -25.15
N LEU A 205 23.52 19.31 -25.07
CA LEU A 205 22.36 19.59 -25.88
C LEU A 205 21.49 20.62 -25.17
N HIS A 206 21.05 21.64 -25.90
CA HIS A 206 20.18 22.68 -25.39
C HIS A 206 18.77 22.52 -25.97
N PHE A 207 17.80 22.31 -25.09
CA PHE A 207 16.40 22.08 -25.41
C PHE A 207 15.59 23.35 -25.08
N THR A 208 15.32 24.19 -26.08
CA THR A 208 14.54 25.42 -25.90
C THR A 208 13.04 25.10 -25.87
N SER A 209 12.34 25.61 -24.86
CA SER A 209 10.87 25.61 -24.85
C SER A 209 10.39 26.75 -25.76
N ASN A 210 9.79 26.44 -26.91
CA ASN A 210 9.22 27.47 -27.78
C ASN A 210 7.92 27.99 -27.13
N PRO A 211 7.78 29.30 -26.83
CA PRO A 211 6.63 29.82 -26.07
C PRO A 211 5.27 29.71 -26.80
N ASN A 212 5.29 29.43 -28.11
CA ASN A 212 4.08 29.34 -28.95
C ASN A 212 3.64 27.90 -29.28
N GLU A 213 4.41 26.89 -28.90
CA GLU A 213 4.02 25.50 -29.12
C GLU A 213 3.19 25.01 -27.93
N SER A 214 1.98 24.56 -28.23
CA SER A 214 0.98 24.11 -27.27
C SER A 214 1.61 23.30 -26.14
N LEU A 215 1.43 23.78 -24.91
CA LEU A 215 1.85 23.26 -23.60
C LEU A 215 1.48 21.79 -23.29
N GLY A 216 1.02 21.03 -24.27
CA GLY A 216 0.46 19.70 -24.12
C GLY A 216 1.49 18.65 -23.78
N ARG A 217 2.49 18.40 -24.63
CA ARG A 217 3.51 17.34 -24.47
C ARG A 217 4.76 17.66 -25.32
N MET A 218 5.85 18.09 -24.69
CA MET A 218 7.13 18.19 -25.38
C MET A 218 7.74 16.78 -25.47
N LEU A 219 7.82 16.24 -26.68
CA LEU A 219 8.44 14.95 -26.97
C LEU A 219 9.70 15.18 -27.79
N TRP A 220 10.76 14.45 -27.49
CA TRP A 220 12.05 14.65 -28.14
C TRP A 220 12.46 13.44 -28.93
N ASN A 221 13.02 13.65 -30.12
CA ASN A 221 13.62 12.58 -30.89
C ASN A 221 14.97 12.97 -31.47
N SER A 222 15.69 11.93 -31.86
CA SER A 222 16.92 12.04 -32.63
C SER A 222 16.59 11.67 -34.08
N ARG A 223 16.78 12.60 -35.02
CA ARG A 223 16.70 12.31 -36.46
C ARG A 223 18.10 12.02 -36.97
N SER A 224 18.30 10.87 -37.62
CA SER A 224 19.53 10.63 -38.37
C SER A 224 19.49 11.45 -39.65
N THR A 225 20.42 12.38 -39.83
CA THR A 225 20.69 13.00 -41.13
C THR A 225 22.12 12.72 -41.53
N SER A 226 22.30 12.48 -42.82
CA SER A 226 23.58 12.22 -43.49
C SER A 226 24.69 13.19 -43.11
N SER A 227 25.91 12.64 -42.94
CA SER A 227 27.24 13.27 -42.94
C SER A 227 27.57 14.51 -42.06
N GLU A 228 26.61 15.21 -41.44
CA GLU A 228 26.88 16.43 -40.64
C GLU A 228 26.39 16.38 -39.18
N GLY A 229 26.07 15.19 -38.66
CA GLY A 229 25.75 14.99 -37.25
C GLY A 229 24.26 14.86 -36.93
N GLN A 230 23.98 14.56 -35.67
CA GLN A 230 22.66 14.17 -35.17
C GLN A 230 21.85 15.41 -34.77
N ILE A 231 20.70 15.61 -35.41
CA ILE A 231 19.81 16.76 -35.14
C ILE A 231 18.69 16.30 -34.19
N TYR A 232 18.47 17.05 -33.12
CA TYR A 232 17.44 16.79 -32.12
C TYR A 232 16.33 17.82 -32.26
N SER A 233 15.08 17.36 -32.33
CA SER A 233 13.92 18.23 -32.58
C SER A 233 12.71 17.79 -31.77
N PRO A 234 11.82 18.72 -31.41
CA PRO A 234 10.53 18.34 -30.82
C PRO A 234 9.72 17.54 -31.85
N MET A 235 8.98 16.54 -31.36
CA MET A 235 8.12 15.67 -32.17
C MET A 235 6.65 16.01 -31.92
N GLN A 236 5.80 15.76 -32.92
CA GLN A 236 4.35 15.85 -32.75
C GLN A 236 3.83 14.86 -31.70
N VAL A 237 2.77 15.27 -31.00
CA VAL A 237 2.19 14.62 -29.82
C VAL A 237 1.64 13.22 -30.10
N ASP A 238 1.33 12.89 -31.35
CA ASP A 238 0.60 11.67 -31.75
C ASP A 238 1.51 10.46 -32.06
N SER A 239 2.83 10.60 -31.94
CA SER A 239 3.77 9.50 -32.22
C SER A 239 4.11 8.67 -30.98
N ASP A 240 4.34 7.37 -31.17
CA ASP A 240 4.76 6.45 -30.12
C ASP A 240 6.06 6.93 -29.44
N TYR A 241 5.99 7.10 -28.12
CA TYR A 241 7.11 7.54 -27.30
C TYR A 241 7.25 6.70 -26.03
N VAL A 242 8.47 6.71 -25.47
CA VAL A 242 8.73 6.19 -24.12
C VAL A 242 8.74 7.32 -23.09
N ALA A 243 8.13 7.11 -21.93
CA ALA A 243 8.32 7.98 -20.78
C ALA A 243 9.47 7.44 -19.92
N ILE A 244 10.46 8.29 -19.63
CA ILE A 244 11.62 7.93 -18.82
C ILE A 244 11.28 8.16 -17.34
N SER A 245 11.22 7.07 -16.58
CA SER A 245 11.02 7.05 -15.13
C SER A 245 12.38 6.78 -14.48
N HIS A 246 13.00 7.81 -13.93
CA HIS A 246 14.41 7.79 -13.52
C HIS A 246 14.65 8.34 -12.11
N VAL A 247 15.90 8.27 -11.67
CA VAL A 247 16.33 8.73 -10.35
C VAL A 247 17.28 9.91 -10.49
N TRP A 248 16.85 11.11 -10.09
CA TRP A 248 17.66 12.33 -10.25
C TRP A 248 19.01 12.29 -9.54
N SER A 249 19.10 11.60 -8.39
CA SER A 249 20.37 11.42 -7.66
C SER A 249 21.40 10.60 -8.43
N ASP A 250 20.99 9.90 -9.48
CA ASP A 250 21.86 9.13 -10.37
C ASP A 250 22.45 10.01 -11.49
N GLY A 251 22.35 11.33 -11.37
CA GLY A 251 22.84 12.27 -12.38
C GLY A 251 22.04 12.24 -13.68
N THR A 252 20.80 11.73 -13.65
CA THR A 252 19.90 11.78 -14.82
C THR A 252 18.94 12.96 -14.79
N GLY A 253 19.07 13.85 -13.80
CA GLY A 253 18.30 15.09 -13.73
C GLY A 253 18.85 16.22 -14.62
N ALA A 254 18.32 17.43 -14.43
CA ALA A 254 18.75 18.62 -15.16
C ALA A 254 20.20 19.07 -14.89
N GLY A 255 20.87 18.53 -13.88
CA GLY A 255 22.28 18.86 -13.63
C GLY A 255 22.54 20.23 -13.02
N THR A 256 23.82 20.50 -12.78
CA THR A 256 24.34 21.83 -12.39
C THR A 256 24.37 22.84 -13.55
N GLU A 257 24.35 22.34 -14.80
CA GLU A 257 24.45 23.15 -16.02
C GLU A 257 23.19 23.97 -16.35
N GLY A 258 22.07 23.64 -15.68
CA GLY A 258 20.81 24.35 -15.83
C GLY A 258 19.74 23.53 -16.54
N ARG A 259 18.49 23.95 -16.36
CA ARG A 259 17.32 23.25 -16.91
C ARG A 259 17.30 23.34 -18.44
N GLY A 260 16.91 22.25 -19.10
CA GLY A 260 16.92 22.16 -20.56
C GLY A 260 18.30 21.87 -21.17
N MET A 261 19.34 21.69 -20.36
CA MET A 261 20.67 21.27 -20.80
C MET A 261 20.90 19.81 -20.38
N VAL A 262 21.26 18.95 -21.33
CA VAL A 262 21.64 17.56 -21.03
C VAL A 262 22.83 17.11 -21.86
N ASN A 263 23.71 16.29 -21.31
CA ASN A 263 24.82 15.76 -22.07
C ASN A 263 24.32 14.81 -23.20
N SER A 264 24.98 14.86 -24.34
CA SER A 264 24.62 14.11 -25.55
C SER A 264 24.60 12.61 -25.32
N CYS A 265 25.59 12.04 -24.63
CA CYS A 265 25.68 10.60 -24.44
C CYS A 265 24.52 10.00 -23.60
N LEU A 266 24.02 10.72 -22.60
CA LEU A 266 22.87 10.30 -21.81
C LEU A 266 21.57 10.41 -22.62
N PHE A 267 21.43 11.46 -23.42
CA PHE A 267 20.30 11.61 -24.33
C PHE A 267 20.28 10.50 -25.39
N ASP A 268 21.43 10.19 -25.99
CA ASP A 268 21.58 9.12 -26.99
C ASP A 268 21.36 7.73 -26.40
N PHE A 269 21.75 7.52 -25.14
CA PHE A 269 21.44 6.32 -24.38
C PHE A 269 19.92 6.09 -24.32
N PHE A 270 19.14 7.08 -23.88
CA PHE A 270 17.68 6.94 -23.81
C PHE A 270 17.04 6.83 -25.20
N CYS A 271 17.54 7.55 -26.21
CA CYS A 271 17.08 7.38 -27.58
C CYS A 271 17.32 5.97 -28.12
N THR A 272 18.45 5.35 -27.76
CA THR A 272 18.76 3.98 -28.19
C THR A 272 17.79 2.98 -27.56
N ILE A 273 17.48 3.13 -26.28
CA ILE A 273 16.45 2.31 -25.60
C ILE A 273 15.07 2.51 -26.25
N ALA A 274 14.69 3.76 -26.54
CA ALA A 274 13.43 4.06 -27.22
C ALA A 274 13.31 3.37 -28.58
N ARG A 275 14.39 3.39 -29.40
CA ARG A 275 14.43 2.70 -30.69
C ARG A 275 14.31 1.18 -30.55
N GLN A 276 14.99 0.58 -29.57
CA GLN A 276 14.87 -0.87 -29.29
C GLN A 276 13.44 -1.28 -28.93
N LEU A 277 12.69 -0.37 -28.30
CA LEU A 277 11.28 -0.55 -27.96
C LEU A 277 10.31 -0.14 -29.08
N GLY A 278 10.81 0.21 -30.27
CA GLY A 278 9.99 0.63 -31.40
C GLY A 278 9.23 1.95 -31.13
N CYS A 279 9.85 2.87 -30.39
CA CYS A 279 9.37 4.22 -30.16
C CYS A 279 10.24 5.24 -30.90
N HIS A 280 9.62 6.32 -31.36
CA HIS A 280 10.30 7.39 -32.09
C HIS A 280 10.65 8.58 -31.20
N GLY A 281 10.00 8.74 -30.06
CA GLY A 281 10.27 9.83 -29.12
C GLY A 281 10.53 9.37 -27.70
N ILE A 282 11.08 10.30 -26.92
CA ILE A 282 11.21 10.20 -25.47
C ILE A 282 10.48 11.38 -24.81
N TRP A 283 9.83 11.11 -23.69
CA TRP A 283 9.45 12.10 -22.71
C TRP A 283 10.35 11.93 -21.49
N TRP A 284 11.10 12.98 -21.16
CA TRP A 284 12.07 13.01 -20.07
C TRP A 284 11.93 14.33 -19.33
N ASP A 285 11.53 14.27 -18.07
CA ASP A 285 11.18 15.43 -17.24
C ASP A 285 12.27 16.54 -17.20
N ALA A 286 13.56 16.16 -17.26
CA ALA A 286 14.69 17.08 -17.28
C ALA A 286 14.68 18.07 -18.45
N ILE A 287 14.12 17.66 -19.60
CA ILE A 287 14.10 18.44 -20.85
C ILE A 287 12.69 18.72 -21.38
N SER A 288 11.68 18.02 -20.87
CA SER A 288 10.29 18.11 -21.37
C SER A 288 9.41 19.03 -20.52
N ILE A 289 9.89 19.45 -19.34
CA ILE A 289 9.20 20.40 -18.48
C ILE A 289 9.64 21.82 -18.84
N PRO A 290 8.71 22.74 -19.15
CA PRO A 290 9.04 24.12 -19.49
C PRO A 290 9.83 24.87 -18.40
N LEU A 291 10.60 25.87 -18.84
CA LEU A 291 11.34 26.76 -17.94
C LEU A 291 10.45 27.84 -17.31
N GLU A 292 9.44 28.30 -18.04
CA GLU A 292 8.53 29.37 -17.59
C GLU A 292 7.72 28.90 -16.36
N PRO A 293 7.66 29.68 -15.26
CA PRO A 293 7.08 29.22 -13.99
C PRO A 293 5.64 28.72 -14.06
N LYS A 294 4.74 29.38 -14.81
CA LYS A 294 3.33 28.99 -14.89
C LYS A 294 3.16 27.71 -15.70
N ALA A 295 3.78 27.63 -16.86
CA ALA A 295 3.87 26.48 -17.74
C ALA A 295 4.49 25.28 -17.02
N ARG A 296 5.56 25.51 -16.25
CA ARG A 296 6.17 24.50 -15.39
C ARG A 296 5.19 23.97 -14.36
N ALA A 297 4.51 24.85 -13.62
CA ALA A 297 3.53 24.45 -12.62
C ALA A 297 2.39 23.65 -13.25
N GLN A 298 1.95 24.04 -14.46
CA GLN A 298 0.95 23.31 -15.23
C GLN A 298 1.45 21.94 -15.68
N ALA A 299 2.66 21.85 -16.24
CA ALA A 299 3.27 20.59 -16.68
C ALA A 299 3.49 19.62 -15.51
N LEU A 300 3.90 20.11 -14.34
CA LEU A 300 4.02 19.30 -13.13
C LEU A 300 2.66 18.77 -12.66
N ARG A 301 1.57 19.55 -12.79
CA ARG A 301 0.20 19.11 -12.44
C ARG A 301 -0.29 18.00 -13.37
N THR A 302 0.14 17.98 -14.63
CA THR A 302 -0.29 17.00 -15.64
C THR A 302 0.75 15.93 -15.92
N MET A 303 1.82 15.85 -15.13
CA MET A 303 2.95 14.96 -15.38
C MET A 303 2.54 13.49 -15.56
N HIS A 304 1.68 13.00 -14.68
CA HIS A 304 1.14 11.63 -14.72
C HIS A 304 0.45 11.29 -16.06
N SER A 305 -0.12 12.28 -16.76
CA SER A 305 -0.76 12.06 -18.07
C SER A 305 0.25 11.67 -19.17
N HIS A 306 1.51 12.07 -19.04
CA HIS A 306 2.58 11.69 -19.96
C HIS A 306 3.00 10.23 -19.78
N PHE A 307 2.98 9.72 -18.54
CA PHE A 307 3.21 8.29 -18.28
C PHE A 307 2.03 7.45 -18.74
N SER A 308 0.81 7.92 -18.48
CA SER A 308 -0.41 7.22 -18.92
C SER A 308 -0.53 7.14 -20.44
N SER A 309 -0.06 8.15 -21.18
CA SER A 309 -0.15 8.16 -22.65
C SER A 309 1.07 7.58 -23.36
N ALA A 310 2.13 7.23 -22.63
CA ALA A 310 3.32 6.64 -23.22
C ALA A 310 3.05 5.19 -23.67
N LYS A 311 3.67 4.77 -24.77
CA LYS A 311 3.62 3.38 -25.21
C LYS A 311 4.30 2.46 -24.19
N HIS A 312 5.45 2.90 -23.69
CA HIS A 312 6.19 2.23 -22.63
C HIS A 312 6.74 3.25 -21.64
N THR A 313 6.78 2.88 -20.37
CA THR A 313 7.54 3.58 -19.34
C THR A 313 8.82 2.81 -19.07
N VAL A 314 9.97 3.47 -19.22
CA VAL A 314 11.29 2.89 -19.00
C VAL A 314 11.78 3.27 -17.61
N VAL A 315 11.99 2.26 -16.76
CA VAL A 315 12.57 2.40 -15.43
C VAL A 315 14.09 2.40 -15.55
N HIS A 316 14.70 3.54 -15.24
CA HIS A 316 16.14 3.70 -15.14
C HIS A 316 16.54 3.97 -13.70
N ASP A 317 17.33 3.06 -13.15
CA ASP A 317 17.91 3.14 -11.81
C ASP A 317 19.35 2.63 -11.91
N GLU A 318 20.32 3.42 -11.46
CA GLU A 318 21.73 3.06 -11.64
C GLU A 318 22.09 1.78 -10.87
N TYR A 319 21.45 1.52 -9.73
CA TYR A 319 21.64 0.28 -8.98
C TYR A 319 21.13 -0.92 -9.78
N LEU A 320 19.96 -0.82 -10.43
CA LEU A 320 19.43 -1.91 -11.26
C LEU A 320 20.25 -2.14 -12.54
N ILE A 321 20.76 -1.07 -13.16
CA ILE A 321 21.64 -1.15 -14.35
C ILE A 321 22.95 -1.89 -14.05
N HIS A 322 23.37 -1.95 -12.78
CA HIS A 322 24.52 -2.74 -12.34
C HIS A 322 24.14 -4.09 -11.72
N PHE A 323 22.85 -4.36 -11.52
CA PHE A 323 22.35 -5.61 -10.97
C PHE A 323 22.10 -6.64 -12.08
N PRO A 324 22.83 -7.78 -12.13
CA PRO A 324 22.69 -8.77 -13.20
C PRO A 324 21.32 -9.45 -13.16
N TRP A 325 20.70 -9.59 -14.32
CA TRP A 325 19.46 -10.37 -14.44
C TRP A 325 19.71 -11.87 -14.20
N LYS A 326 18.81 -12.48 -13.42
CA LYS A 326 18.75 -13.92 -13.12
C LYS A 326 17.29 -14.36 -12.94
N GLU A 327 17.00 -15.62 -13.29
CA GLU A 327 15.66 -16.21 -13.16
C GLU A 327 15.33 -16.69 -11.72
N ASP A 328 16.22 -16.45 -10.74
CA ASP A 328 16.04 -16.84 -9.32
C ASP A 328 15.11 -15.88 -8.55
N GLY A 329 14.74 -14.74 -9.15
CA GLY A 329 13.91 -13.69 -8.54
C GLY A 329 14.66 -12.73 -7.61
N THR A 330 15.98 -12.86 -7.46
CA THR A 330 16.81 -11.84 -6.83
C THR A 330 16.70 -10.47 -7.52
N PRO A 331 16.56 -10.36 -8.87
CA PRO A 331 16.31 -9.06 -9.51
C PRO A 331 14.96 -8.44 -9.14
N CYS A 332 13.95 -9.28 -8.86
CA CYS A 332 12.64 -8.81 -8.39
C CYS A 332 12.76 -8.17 -6.99
N LEU A 333 13.53 -8.81 -6.11
CA LEU A 333 13.87 -8.25 -4.80
C LEU A 333 14.69 -6.96 -4.93
N ALA A 334 15.67 -6.93 -5.83
CA ALA A 334 16.47 -5.73 -6.11
C ALA A 334 15.60 -4.57 -6.58
N LEU A 335 14.63 -4.81 -7.47
CA LEU A 335 13.66 -3.79 -7.90
C LEU A 335 12.90 -3.20 -6.72
N LEU A 336 12.41 -4.02 -5.79
CA LEU A 336 11.66 -3.53 -4.63
C LEU A 336 12.53 -2.74 -3.64
N LEU A 337 13.84 -3.02 -3.59
CA LEU A 337 14.82 -2.35 -2.74
C LEU A 337 15.48 -1.13 -3.42
N SER A 338 15.16 -0.87 -4.70
CA SER A 338 15.85 0.15 -5.50
C SER A 338 15.49 1.59 -5.08
N PRO A 339 16.40 2.56 -5.30
CA PRO A 339 16.10 3.98 -5.10
C PRO A 339 14.86 4.42 -5.87
N TRP A 340 14.67 3.88 -7.08
CA TRP A 340 13.50 4.14 -7.91
C TRP A 340 12.21 3.69 -7.23
N PHE A 341 12.12 2.45 -6.75
CA PHE A 341 10.87 1.95 -6.17
C PHE A 341 10.51 2.61 -4.83
N THR A 342 11.51 3.06 -4.09
CA THR A 342 11.33 3.72 -2.79
C THR A 342 11.01 5.22 -2.88
N ARG A 343 10.98 5.82 -4.07
CA ARG A 343 10.62 7.24 -4.25
C ARG A 343 9.11 7.46 -4.37
N GLY A 344 8.62 8.60 -3.90
CA GLY A 344 7.20 8.94 -3.97
C GLY A 344 6.65 9.14 -5.39
N TRP A 345 7.34 9.94 -6.22
CA TRP A 345 6.87 10.29 -7.57
C TRP A 345 6.78 9.07 -8.50
N THR A 346 7.75 8.15 -8.42
CA THR A 346 7.77 6.91 -9.19
C THR A 346 6.57 5.99 -8.88
N ALA A 347 5.91 6.17 -7.73
CA ALA A 347 4.67 5.46 -7.41
C ALA A 347 3.54 5.87 -8.36
N VAL A 348 3.41 7.17 -8.61
CA VAL A 348 2.41 7.71 -9.54
C VAL A 348 2.74 7.26 -10.94
N GLU A 349 4.01 7.37 -11.33
CA GLU A 349 4.50 6.96 -12.65
C GLU A 349 4.17 5.49 -12.90
N LEU A 350 4.48 4.59 -11.97
CA LEU A 350 4.15 3.17 -12.06
C LEU A 350 2.63 2.91 -12.07
N ALA A 351 1.87 3.60 -11.22
CA ALA A 351 0.43 3.38 -11.07
C ALA A 351 -0.37 3.74 -12.33
N VAL A 352 0.07 4.76 -13.09
CA VAL A 352 -0.65 5.23 -14.28
C VAL A 352 -0.12 4.63 -15.59
N SER A 353 1.01 3.92 -15.55
CA SER A 353 1.64 3.34 -16.74
C SER A 353 0.97 2.04 -17.18
N HIS A 354 0.77 1.90 -18.49
CA HIS A 354 0.15 0.70 -19.09
C HIS A 354 1.17 -0.42 -19.33
N SER A 355 2.36 -0.08 -19.82
CA SER A 355 3.47 -1.01 -20.06
C SER A 355 4.75 -0.45 -19.45
N VAL A 356 5.45 -1.26 -18.65
CA VAL A 356 6.65 -0.85 -17.92
C VAL A 356 7.81 -1.77 -18.28
N LYS A 357 8.96 -1.17 -18.59
CA LYS A 357 10.19 -1.84 -18.99
C LYS A 357 11.29 -1.47 -18.00
N VAL A 358 11.92 -2.46 -17.37
CA VAL A 358 12.96 -2.26 -16.36
C VAL A 358 14.32 -2.59 -16.95
N LEU A 359 15.28 -1.68 -16.77
CA LEU A 359 16.65 -1.86 -17.23
C LEU A 359 17.48 -2.57 -16.17
N PHE A 360 18.09 -3.70 -16.55
CA PHE A 360 19.01 -4.48 -15.72
C PHE A 360 20.37 -4.64 -16.38
N LYS A 361 21.39 -5.03 -15.61
CA LYS A 361 22.68 -5.42 -16.19
C LYS A 361 22.51 -6.70 -17.00
N ASP A 362 23.04 -6.70 -18.22
CA ASP A 362 23.12 -7.90 -19.02
C ASP A 362 24.15 -8.88 -18.41
N PRO A 363 23.77 -10.13 -18.08
CA PRO A 363 24.68 -11.09 -17.47
C PRO A 363 25.82 -11.52 -18.42
N THR A 364 25.70 -11.28 -19.73
CA THR A 364 26.74 -11.58 -20.73
C THR A 364 27.81 -10.50 -20.83
N GLY A 365 27.63 -9.36 -20.13
CA GLY A 365 28.59 -8.24 -20.14
C GLY A 365 28.42 -7.28 -21.33
N ALA A 366 27.26 -7.29 -22.00
CA ALA A 366 26.95 -6.31 -23.04
C ALA A 366 26.97 -4.86 -22.50
N THR A 367 27.39 -3.91 -23.33
CA THR A 367 27.44 -2.48 -22.99
C THR A 367 26.06 -1.87 -22.75
N MET A 368 25.04 -2.41 -23.43
CA MET A 368 23.65 -1.96 -23.27
C MET A 368 22.94 -2.77 -22.18
N PRO A 369 22.09 -2.15 -21.36
CA PRO A 369 21.32 -2.86 -20.35
C PRO A 369 20.29 -3.79 -21.02
N LEU A 370 20.00 -4.89 -20.32
CA LEU A 370 18.93 -5.80 -20.68
C LEU A 370 17.58 -5.14 -20.34
N ILE A 371 16.66 -5.16 -21.30
CA ILE A 371 15.31 -4.62 -21.12
C ILE A 371 14.36 -5.75 -20.73
N LYS A 372 13.78 -5.67 -19.53
CA LYS A 372 12.85 -6.66 -19.00
C LYS A 372 11.45 -6.08 -18.87
N ASP A 373 10.45 -6.82 -19.32
CA ASP A 373 9.06 -6.41 -19.19
C ASP A 373 8.57 -6.68 -17.77
N LEU A 374 7.95 -5.68 -17.14
CA LEU A 374 7.51 -5.81 -15.75
C LEU A 374 6.50 -6.95 -15.60
N GLU A 375 5.50 -7.06 -16.47
CA GLU A 375 4.43 -8.06 -16.32
C GLU A 375 4.86 -9.47 -16.74
N ASN A 376 5.71 -9.57 -17.76
CA ASN A 376 6.08 -10.86 -18.36
C ASN A 376 7.38 -11.44 -17.79
N ASP A 377 8.35 -10.62 -17.38
CA ASP A 377 9.64 -11.10 -16.88
C ASP A 377 9.77 -10.97 -15.35
N VAL A 378 9.26 -9.88 -14.76
CA VAL A 378 9.51 -9.57 -13.33
C VAL A 378 8.37 -10.03 -12.43
N LEU A 379 7.13 -9.87 -12.85
CA LEU A 379 5.98 -10.32 -12.10
C LEU A 379 5.71 -11.81 -12.34
N ALA A 380 5.12 -12.45 -11.33
CA ALA A 380 4.63 -13.81 -11.35
C ALA A 380 3.57 -13.97 -12.45
N ASN A 381 3.95 -14.71 -13.49
CA ASN A 381 3.13 -15.08 -14.63
C ASN A 381 2.85 -16.59 -14.70
N THR A 382 3.55 -17.39 -13.90
CA THR A 382 3.47 -18.86 -13.87
C THR A 382 3.41 -19.37 -12.42
N PRO A 383 2.80 -20.54 -12.18
CA PRO A 383 2.73 -21.14 -10.84
C PRO A 383 4.10 -21.56 -10.26
N THR A 384 5.13 -21.66 -11.10
CA THR A 384 6.48 -22.11 -10.76
C THR A 384 7.47 -20.97 -10.51
N CYS A 385 7.02 -19.72 -10.50
CA CYS A 385 7.90 -18.57 -10.28
C CYS A 385 8.46 -18.55 -8.85
N SER A 386 9.61 -17.91 -8.66
CA SER A 386 10.24 -17.84 -7.35
C SER A 386 9.50 -16.90 -6.39
N LEU A 387 9.79 -17.02 -5.10
CA LEU A 387 9.19 -16.17 -4.07
C LEU A 387 9.45 -14.67 -4.30
N GLY A 388 10.57 -14.30 -4.92
CA GLY A 388 10.86 -12.91 -5.31
C GLY A 388 9.84 -12.36 -6.30
N HIS A 389 9.47 -13.15 -7.31
CA HIS A 389 8.43 -12.80 -8.29
C HIS A 389 7.05 -12.68 -7.60
N LEU A 390 6.73 -13.60 -6.69
CA LEU A 390 5.45 -13.59 -5.96
C LEU A 390 5.31 -12.34 -5.07
N ILE A 391 6.34 -12.01 -4.30
CA ILE A 391 6.35 -10.83 -3.42
C ILE A 391 6.31 -9.54 -4.24
N ALA A 392 7.12 -9.45 -5.30
CA ALA A 392 7.09 -8.31 -6.21
C ALA A 392 5.71 -8.13 -6.83
N SER A 393 5.06 -9.21 -7.26
CA SER A 393 3.70 -9.17 -7.81
C SER A 393 2.70 -8.64 -6.81
N SER A 394 2.69 -9.18 -5.59
CA SER A 394 1.78 -8.74 -4.54
C SER A 394 1.92 -7.24 -4.26
N ILE A 395 3.16 -6.75 -4.11
CA ILE A 395 3.42 -5.35 -3.77
C ILE A 395 3.11 -4.42 -4.96
N ILE A 396 3.60 -4.74 -6.15
CA ILE A 396 3.47 -3.90 -7.35
C ILE A 396 2.02 -3.88 -7.83
N ARG A 397 1.32 -5.01 -7.88
CA ARG A 397 -0.10 -5.04 -8.27
C ARG A 397 -0.99 -4.30 -7.27
N LYS A 398 -0.69 -4.38 -5.96
CA LYS A 398 -1.39 -3.57 -4.94
C LYS A 398 -1.21 -2.07 -5.16
N LEU A 399 -0.02 -1.65 -5.61
CA LEU A 399 0.21 -0.27 -6.04
C LEU A 399 -0.55 0.08 -7.31
N ARG A 400 -0.51 -0.73 -8.36
CA ARG A 400 -1.20 -0.43 -9.64
C ARG A 400 -2.72 -0.41 -9.49
N THR A 401 -3.27 -1.19 -8.55
CA THR A 401 -4.72 -1.23 -8.29
C THR A 401 -5.23 -0.11 -7.41
N ILE A 402 -4.37 0.74 -6.83
CA ILE A 402 -4.79 1.82 -5.92
C ILE A 402 -5.66 2.88 -6.60
N THR A 403 -5.48 3.08 -7.90
CA THR A 403 -6.25 4.03 -8.71
C THR A 403 -7.58 3.43 -9.19
N THR A 404 -7.85 2.15 -8.91
CA THR A 404 -9.05 1.42 -9.37
C THR A 404 -10.19 1.42 -8.34
N ARG A 405 -11.33 0.79 -8.66
CA ARG A 405 -12.57 0.84 -7.85
C ARG A 405 -12.44 0.30 -6.42
N ASN A 406 -11.46 -0.57 -6.13
CA ASN A 406 -11.28 -1.19 -4.81
C ASN A 406 -10.22 -0.47 -3.96
N ARG A 407 -10.13 0.86 -4.05
CA ARG A 407 -9.18 1.66 -3.27
C ARG A 407 -9.57 1.76 -1.80
N SER A 408 -8.57 1.77 -0.92
CA SER A 408 -8.75 2.02 0.51
C SER A 408 -7.70 3.00 1.02
N LEU A 409 -8.08 3.85 1.98
CA LEU A 409 -7.16 4.81 2.59
C LEU A 409 -5.97 4.10 3.28
N ALA A 410 -6.22 2.92 3.88
CA ALA A 410 -5.18 2.08 4.45
C ALA A 410 -4.17 1.58 3.39
N GLY A 411 -4.66 1.23 2.19
CA GLY A 411 -3.80 0.87 1.06
C GLY A 411 -2.94 2.04 0.60
N LEU A 412 -3.52 3.24 0.51
CA LEU A 412 -2.78 4.47 0.18
C LEU A 412 -1.68 4.77 1.19
N MET A 413 -2.00 4.70 2.48
CA MET A 413 -1.00 4.90 3.52
C MET A 413 0.12 3.85 3.50
N ALA A 414 -0.22 2.58 3.27
CA ALA A 414 0.79 1.52 3.19
C ALA A 414 1.80 1.78 2.07
N ILE A 415 1.34 2.25 0.91
CA ILE A 415 2.22 2.59 -0.23
C ILE A 415 3.07 3.83 0.05
N LEU A 416 2.49 4.86 0.68
CA LEU A 416 3.21 6.10 0.97
C LEU A 416 4.21 5.95 2.12
N LYS A 417 3.93 5.06 3.09
CA LYS A 417 4.81 4.81 4.23
C LYS A 417 6.16 4.26 3.78
N THR A 418 6.17 3.38 2.79
CA THR A 418 7.40 2.76 2.26
C THR A 418 8.17 3.66 1.31
N ARG A 419 7.74 4.92 1.13
CA ARG A 419 8.29 5.82 0.13
C ARG A 419 8.77 7.14 0.73
N SER A 420 9.93 7.57 0.23
CA SER A 420 10.62 8.79 0.60
C SER A 420 10.44 9.88 -0.44
N ASN A 421 10.39 11.12 0.03
CA ASN A 421 10.33 12.31 -0.81
C ASN A 421 11.36 13.33 -0.28
N SER A 422 12.10 13.97 -1.18
CA SER A 422 13.01 15.08 -0.78
C SER A 422 12.24 16.30 -0.27
N TRP A 423 10.98 16.47 -0.69
CA TRP A 423 10.12 17.60 -0.29
C TRP A 423 8.83 17.11 0.39
N PRO A 424 8.56 17.53 1.65
CA PRO A 424 7.33 17.16 2.36
C PRO A 424 6.06 17.55 1.60
N ARG A 425 6.09 18.66 0.84
CA ARG A 425 4.98 19.14 0.02
C ARG A 425 4.52 18.11 -1.00
N ASP A 426 5.45 17.41 -1.64
CA ASP A 426 5.16 16.46 -2.70
C ASP A 426 4.37 15.26 -2.19
N ARG A 427 4.51 14.91 -0.90
CA ARG A 427 3.85 13.74 -0.31
C ARG A 427 2.32 13.85 -0.40
N ALA A 428 1.77 15.02 -0.11
CA ALA A 428 0.33 15.27 -0.26
C ALA A 428 -0.12 15.28 -1.72
N VAL A 429 0.70 15.81 -2.63
CA VAL A 429 0.40 15.84 -4.08
C VAL A 429 0.37 14.42 -4.64
N ILE A 430 1.40 13.62 -4.36
CA ILE A 430 1.49 12.21 -4.75
C ILE A 430 0.31 11.43 -4.18
N ALA A 431 -0.02 11.63 -2.91
CA ALA A 431 -1.17 10.97 -2.28
C ALA A 431 -2.49 11.30 -3.00
N ALA A 432 -2.71 12.56 -3.38
CA ALA A 432 -3.89 12.98 -4.12
C ALA A 432 -3.96 12.34 -5.51
N LEU A 433 -2.84 12.31 -6.24
CA LEU A 433 -2.77 11.68 -7.55
C LEU A 433 -3.02 10.17 -7.49
N LEU A 434 -2.45 9.46 -6.51
CA LEU A 434 -2.73 8.03 -6.28
C LEU A 434 -4.18 7.79 -5.84
N ALA A 435 -4.78 8.74 -5.11
CA ALA A 435 -6.20 8.75 -4.82
C ALA A 435 -7.07 9.18 -6.02
N GLY A 436 -6.50 9.42 -7.21
CA GLY A 436 -7.25 9.79 -8.41
C GLY A 436 -7.92 11.18 -8.33
N ILE A 437 -7.36 12.09 -7.54
CA ILE A 437 -7.88 13.45 -7.34
C ILE A 437 -6.90 14.45 -7.91
N LYS A 438 -7.42 15.55 -8.46
CA LYS A 438 -6.61 16.71 -8.83
C LYS A 438 -6.37 17.58 -7.58
N PRO A 439 -5.13 17.66 -7.06
CA PRO A 439 -4.85 18.42 -5.85
C PRO A 439 -4.97 19.93 -6.07
N ASP A 440 -5.57 20.63 -5.11
CA ASP A 440 -5.56 22.09 -5.06
C ASP A 440 -4.26 22.61 -4.44
N ILE A 441 -3.25 22.81 -5.29
CA ILE A 441 -1.89 23.16 -4.86
C ILE A 441 -1.68 24.66 -4.59
N ASP A 442 -2.62 25.51 -5.01
CA ASP A 442 -2.54 26.97 -4.91
C ASP A 442 -3.20 27.52 -3.64
N ALA A 443 -3.90 26.66 -2.88
CA ALA A 443 -4.52 27.03 -1.62
C ALA A 443 -3.49 27.44 -0.55
N VAL A 444 -3.77 28.51 0.20
CA VAL A 444 -2.94 29.00 1.33
C VAL A 444 -2.71 27.90 2.37
N ASN A 445 -3.71 27.04 2.59
CA ASN A 445 -3.66 25.87 3.47
C ASN A 445 -3.64 24.55 2.68
N MET A 446 -2.84 24.49 1.61
CA MET A 446 -2.75 23.36 0.67
C MET A 446 -2.72 21.99 1.35
N GLN A 447 -1.90 21.78 2.37
CA GLN A 447 -1.79 20.48 3.06
C GLN A 447 -3.14 20.01 3.63
N ALA A 448 -3.82 20.90 4.37
CA ALA A 448 -5.12 20.60 4.96
C ALA A 448 -6.19 20.38 3.88
N ARG A 449 -6.19 21.22 2.83
CA ARG A 449 -7.16 21.14 1.73
C ARG A 449 -7.00 19.86 0.91
N VAL A 450 -5.77 19.54 0.52
CA VAL A 450 -5.47 18.33 -0.23
C VAL A 450 -5.78 17.09 0.61
N THR A 451 -5.47 17.11 1.90
CA THR A 451 -5.84 16.00 2.80
C THR A 451 -7.35 15.84 2.93
N GLN A 452 -8.11 16.96 3.02
CA GLN A 452 -9.56 16.93 2.99
C GLN A 452 -10.09 16.30 1.70
N GLN A 453 -9.55 16.72 0.55
CA GLN A 453 -9.91 16.17 -0.76
C GLN A 453 -9.66 14.67 -0.80
N ILE A 454 -8.49 14.21 -0.32
CA ILE A 454 -8.12 12.79 -0.23
C ILE A 454 -9.15 12.03 0.59
N ILE A 455 -9.40 12.43 1.83
CA ILE A 455 -10.33 11.75 2.74
C ILE A 455 -11.74 11.68 2.14
N SER A 456 -12.23 12.81 1.65
CA SER A 456 -13.58 12.95 1.08
C SER A 456 -13.78 12.11 -0.19
N SER A 457 -12.70 11.69 -0.84
CA SER A 457 -12.75 10.81 -2.01
C SER A 457 -13.03 9.34 -1.68
N TYR A 458 -12.89 8.94 -0.41
CA TYR A 458 -13.20 7.59 0.06
C TYR A 458 -14.59 7.56 0.67
N SER A 459 -15.32 6.46 0.50
CA SER A 459 -16.63 6.26 1.13
C SER A 459 -16.51 5.83 2.59
N THR A 460 -15.42 5.15 2.95
CA THR A 460 -15.22 4.60 4.29
C THR A 460 -13.77 4.73 4.76
N VAL A 461 -13.60 4.90 6.07
CA VAL A 461 -12.31 4.86 6.78
C VAL A 461 -12.39 3.82 7.89
N ARG A 462 -11.31 3.06 8.12
CA ARG A 462 -11.28 2.09 9.24
C ARG A 462 -11.23 2.82 10.57
N GLY A 463 -11.94 2.31 11.57
CA GLY A 463 -11.99 2.90 12.91
C GLY A 463 -10.62 3.03 13.58
N SER A 464 -9.66 2.17 13.23
CA SER A 464 -8.28 2.26 13.73
C SER A 464 -7.57 3.57 13.39
N PHE A 465 -8.01 4.31 12.36
CA PHE A 465 -7.48 5.64 12.05
C PHE A 465 -7.77 6.69 13.13
N LEU A 466 -8.79 6.47 13.96
CA LEU A 466 -9.13 7.36 15.08
C LEU A 466 -8.24 7.14 16.30
N ILE A 467 -7.48 6.04 16.31
CA ILE A 467 -6.67 5.61 17.44
C ILE A 467 -5.23 6.08 17.22
N HIS A 468 -5.02 7.38 17.37
CA HIS A 468 -3.69 8.01 17.27
C HIS A 468 -3.47 9.01 18.41
N GLY A 469 -2.20 9.22 18.76
CA GLY A 469 -1.77 10.15 19.82
C GLY A 469 -1.29 11.51 19.29
N SER A 470 -1.39 11.75 17.98
CA SER A 470 -0.81 12.89 17.27
C SER A 470 -1.77 14.09 17.17
N PRO A 471 -1.25 15.32 17.00
CA PRO A 471 -2.07 16.49 16.73
C PRO A 471 -2.90 16.34 15.46
N THR A 472 -4.06 16.98 15.41
CA THR A 472 -4.98 16.95 14.27
C THR A 472 -4.85 18.19 13.40
N ILE A 473 -5.34 18.11 12.15
CA ILE A 473 -5.33 19.24 11.20
C ILE A 473 -6.03 20.47 11.79
N SER A 474 -7.12 20.23 12.53
CA SER A 474 -7.85 21.24 13.26
C SER A 474 -8.30 20.70 14.61
N THR A 475 -8.57 21.58 15.58
CA THR A 475 -9.12 21.19 16.89
C THR A 475 -10.64 21.04 16.88
N HIS A 476 -11.30 21.62 15.88
CA HIS A 476 -12.75 21.60 15.67
C HIS A 476 -13.06 21.45 14.18
N GLY A 477 -14.30 21.13 13.85
CA GLY A 477 -14.75 21.02 12.47
C GLY A 477 -14.65 19.59 11.92
N PRO A 478 -15.00 19.40 10.63
CA PRO A 478 -15.10 18.07 10.01
C PRO A 478 -13.84 17.20 10.07
N LEU A 479 -12.67 17.82 10.14
CA LEU A 479 -11.37 17.14 10.18
C LEU A 479 -10.73 17.16 11.57
N SER A 480 -11.51 17.43 12.63
CA SER A 480 -10.98 17.47 14.00
C SER A 480 -10.34 16.16 14.45
N TRP A 481 -10.68 15.05 13.76
CA TRP A 481 -10.18 13.69 14.01
C TRP A 481 -8.96 13.33 13.16
N CYS A 482 -8.68 14.06 12.08
CA CYS A 482 -7.65 13.66 11.14
C CYS A 482 -6.27 14.10 11.65
N PRO A 483 -5.27 13.20 11.76
CA PRO A 483 -3.90 13.57 12.10
C PRO A 483 -3.36 14.67 11.18
N SER A 484 -2.59 15.61 11.74
CA SER A 484 -1.95 16.70 10.99
C SER A 484 -0.96 16.20 9.94
N ASN A 485 -0.36 15.04 10.20
CA ASN A 485 0.45 14.31 9.25
C ASN A 485 -0.12 12.90 9.06
N LEU A 486 -1.13 12.80 8.19
CA LEU A 486 -1.83 11.54 7.85
C LEU A 486 -0.86 10.42 7.43
N PHE A 487 0.35 10.76 6.95
CA PHE A 487 1.25 9.81 6.33
C PHE A 487 2.44 9.36 7.19
N ASN A 488 2.63 9.93 8.39
CA ASN A 488 3.74 9.55 9.28
C ASN A 488 3.37 8.44 10.26
N GLU A 489 2.11 8.33 10.63
CA GLU A 489 1.67 7.50 11.75
C GLU A 489 0.40 6.73 11.36
N GLY A 490 0.58 5.54 10.79
CA GLY A 490 -0.46 4.53 10.87
C GLY A 490 -0.34 3.83 12.22
N PRO A 491 -1.44 3.42 12.88
CA PRO A 491 -1.32 2.49 14.00
C PRO A 491 -0.56 1.26 13.49
N THR A 492 0.54 0.92 14.16
CA THR A 492 1.24 -0.34 13.90
C THR A 492 0.30 -1.45 14.36
N ILE A 493 -0.48 -1.98 13.42
CA ILE A 493 -1.48 -3.04 13.66
C ILE A 493 -0.73 -4.32 13.93
N LEU A 494 -0.43 -4.62 15.21
CA LEU A 494 0.14 -5.92 15.57
C LEU A 494 -0.46 -6.58 16.82
N SER A 495 -1.39 -5.93 17.55
CA SER A 495 -2.05 -6.60 18.70
C SER A 495 -3.51 -6.96 18.41
N LYS A 496 -3.95 -8.11 18.94
CA LYS A 496 -5.36 -8.56 18.95
C LYS A 496 -6.29 -7.51 19.59
N GLU A 497 -5.73 -6.63 20.41
CA GLU A 497 -6.45 -5.58 21.15
C GLU A 497 -6.95 -4.45 20.22
N PHE A 498 -6.43 -4.36 18.99
CA PHE A 498 -6.89 -3.42 17.95
C PHE A 498 -7.90 -4.02 16.97
N GLN A 499 -8.23 -5.32 17.09
CA GLN A 499 -9.04 -6.03 16.09
C GLN A 499 -10.44 -5.44 15.92
N ALA A 500 -11.08 -4.99 17.01
CA ALA A 500 -12.39 -4.34 16.97
C ALA A 500 -12.35 -3.03 16.15
N TRP A 501 -11.35 -2.17 16.39
CA TRP A 501 -11.17 -0.93 15.64
C TRP A 501 -10.83 -1.15 14.16
N ASN A 502 -10.10 -2.23 13.84
CA ASN A 502 -9.74 -2.59 12.47
C ASN A 502 -10.92 -3.14 11.65
N THR A 503 -11.92 -3.72 12.31
CA THR A 503 -13.11 -4.27 11.67
C THR A 503 -14.23 -3.24 11.52
N LEU A 504 -14.21 -2.17 12.32
CA LEU A 504 -15.13 -1.05 12.17
C LEU A 504 -14.81 -0.24 10.91
N ASN A 505 -15.80 -0.07 10.03
CA ASN A 505 -15.74 0.87 8.91
C ASN A 505 -16.67 2.05 9.21
N LEU A 506 -16.09 3.25 9.22
CA LEU A 506 -16.80 4.51 9.41
C LEU A 506 -17.13 5.09 8.05
N THR A 507 -18.36 5.58 7.89
CA THR A 507 -18.79 6.26 6.66
C THR A 507 -18.23 7.67 6.64
N VAL A 508 -17.65 8.07 5.52
CA VAL A 508 -17.13 9.43 5.32
C VAL A 508 -18.22 10.28 4.68
N ASP A 509 -18.49 11.45 5.25
CA ASP A 509 -19.21 12.50 4.56
C ASP A 509 -18.30 13.07 3.46
N GLN A 510 -18.61 12.74 2.21
CA GLN A 510 -17.81 13.11 1.04
C GLN A 510 -17.79 14.62 0.73
N THR A 511 -18.60 15.42 1.42
CA THR A 511 -18.59 16.89 1.27
C THR A 511 -17.67 17.55 2.29
N THR A 512 -17.60 17.00 3.50
CA THR A 512 -16.90 17.65 4.62
C THR A 512 -15.67 16.90 5.11
N GLY A 513 -15.65 15.56 4.99
CA GLY A 513 -14.66 14.67 5.58
C GLY A 513 -14.99 14.23 7.03
N ALA A 514 -16.15 14.60 7.56
CA ALA A 514 -16.62 14.11 8.85
C ALA A 514 -16.90 12.59 8.79
N LEU A 515 -16.81 11.90 9.93
CA LEU A 515 -17.00 10.46 10.02
C LEU A 515 -18.31 10.12 10.73
N LEU A 516 -19.04 9.12 10.24
CA LEU A 516 -20.24 8.58 10.87
C LEU A 516 -20.01 7.11 11.22
N GLY A 517 -20.34 6.73 12.44
CA GLY A 517 -20.33 5.34 12.90
C GLY A 517 -21.18 5.13 14.14
N ASN A 518 -21.42 3.87 14.47
CA ASN A 518 -22.15 3.49 15.67
C ASN A 518 -21.18 3.01 16.75
N PHE A 519 -21.44 3.41 17.99
CA PHE A 519 -20.55 3.16 19.11
C PHE A 519 -21.31 2.76 20.37
N ILE A 520 -20.58 2.10 21.27
CA ILE A 520 -20.91 2.04 22.68
C ILE A 520 -20.44 3.35 23.32
N VAL A 521 -21.32 4.05 24.02
CA VAL A 521 -21.10 5.40 24.54
C VAL A 521 -21.38 5.44 26.03
N PHE A 522 -20.46 6.04 26.80
CA PHE A 522 -20.64 6.33 28.22
C PHE A 522 -19.87 7.60 28.60
N ASN A 523 -20.12 8.14 29.79
CA ASN A 523 -19.45 9.35 30.26
C ASN A 523 -17.99 9.08 30.67
N LEU A 524 -17.08 10.02 30.41
CA LEU A 524 -15.67 9.87 30.82
C LEU A 524 -15.52 9.71 32.34
N PHE A 525 -16.45 10.25 33.13
CA PHE A 525 -16.48 10.11 34.59
C PHE A 525 -16.46 8.64 35.03
N ALA A 526 -17.14 7.75 34.29
CA ALA A 526 -17.23 6.33 34.63
C ALA A 526 -15.89 5.58 34.55
N VAL A 527 -14.89 6.13 33.86
CA VAL A 527 -13.63 5.43 33.58
C VAL A 527 -12.39 6.23 33.96
N LYS A 528 -12.57 7.44 34.50
CA LYS A 528 -11.50 8.38 34.80
C LYS A 528 -10.41 7.77 35.69
N ASP A 529 -10.80 7.02 36.71
CA ASP A 529 -9.86 6.49 37.71
C ASP A 529 -9.11 5.24 37.22
N ASN A 530 -9.62 4.57 36.18
CA ASN A 530 -9.08 3.34 35.60
C ASN A 530 -8.56 3.53 34.18
N SER A 531 -8.20 4.77 33.81
CA SER A 531 -7.73 5.09 32.46
C SER A 531 -6.61 6.11 32.42
N GLU A 532 -5.74 5.98 31.42
CA GLU A 532 -4.61 6.86 31.17
C GLU A 532 -4.68 7.50 29.78
N PRO A 533 -4.29 8.78 29.63
CA PRO A 533 -4.15 9.43 28.33
C PRO A 533 -3.15 8.73 27.41
N PHE A 534 -3.56 8.43 26.17
CA PHE A 534 -2.66 8.00 25.10
C PHE A 534 -2.29 9.20 24.23
N SER A 535 -1.02 9.60 24.25
CA SER A 535 -0.55 10.79 23.56
C SER A 535 0.88 10.62 23.06
N MET A 536 1.13 11.12 21.85
CA MET A 536 2.47 11.23 21.23
C MET A 536 2.94 12.69 21.18
N HIS A 537 2.13 13.64 21.66
CA HIS A 537 2.45 15.07 21.61
C HIS A 537 1.81 15.87 22.76
N SER A 538 2.54 16.83 23.33
CA SER A 538 2.09 17.62 24.49
C SER A 538 0.74 18.35 24.27
N ALA A 539 0.43 18.74 23.03
CA ALA A 539 -0.86 19.36 22.70
C ALA A 539 -2.05 18.40 22.88
N VAL A 540 -1.89 17.11 22.54
CA VAL A 540 -2.94 16.09 22.72
C VAL A 540 -3.10 15.78 24.20
N LEU A 541 -1.99 15.60 24.91
CA LEU A 541 -1.97 15.38 26.35
C LEU A 541 -2.66 16.53 27.12
N LYS A 542 -2.37 17.80 26.77
CA LYS A 542 -3.03 18.96 27.37
C LYS A 542 -4.55 18.89 27.22
N ARG A 543 -5.05 18.58 26.02
CA ARG A 543 -6.51 18.48 25.77
C ARG A 543 -7.16 17.36 26.57
N LEU A 544 -6.51 16.20 26.65
CA LEU A 544 -6.99 15.09 27.48
C LEU A 544 -6.99 15.49 28.95
N ASN A 545 -5.91 16.07 29.48
CA ASN A 545 -5.88 16.54 30.87
C ASN A 545 -6.99 17.56 31.17
N SER A 546 -7.30 18.47 30.22
CA SER A 546 -8.46 19.36 30.36
C SER A 546 -9.79 18.61 30.40
N ALA A 547 -9.94 17.52 29.63
CA ALA A 547 -11.12 16.66 29.70
C ALA A 547 -11.25 15.94 31.05
N TYR A 548 -10.13 15.48 31.63
CA TYR A 548 -10.13 14.85 32.96
C TYR A 548 -10.50 15.83 34.10
N MET A 549 -10.33 17.14 33.90
CA MET A 549 -10.78 18.16 34.85
C MET A 549 -12.30 18.36 34.82
N GLN A 550 -12.95 18.09 33.68
CA GLN A 550 -14.40 18.23 33.49
C GLN A 550 -14.98 16.97 32.85
N PRO A 551 -14.85 15.79 33.49
CA PRO A 551 -15.14 14.51 32.85
C PRO A 551 -16.62 14.35 32.42
N SER A 552 -17.55 15.01 33.13
CA SER A 552 -18.97 15.00 32.83
C SER A 552 -19.33 15.56 31.44
N ASP A 553 -18.45 16.37 30.85
CA ASP A 553 -18.69 17.06 29.57
C ASP A 553 -18.26 16.22 28.36
N TYR A 554 -17.70 15.02 28.57
CA TYR A 554 -17.08 14.20 27.53
C TYR A 554 -17.67 12.79 27.48
N PHE A 555 -17.73 12.26 26.27
CA PHE A 555 -18.04 10.87 26.02
C PHE A 555 -16.77 10.04 25.80
N VAL A 556 -16.89 8.77 26.14
CA VAL A 556 -15.97 7.72 25.75
C VAL A 556 -16.70 6.79 24.78
N LEU A 557 -16.08 6.56 23.62
CA LEU A 557 -16.60 5.72 22.55
C LEU A 557 -15.82 4.41 22.47
N ARG A 558 -16.56 3.31 22.37
CA ARG A 558 -16.01 1.96 22.16
C ARG A 558 -16.72 1.20 21.03
N CYS A 559 -16.02 0.24 20.44
CA CYS A 559 -16.59 -0.71 19.46
C CYS A 559 -16.96 -2.04 20.13
N SER A 560 -16.26 -2.38 21.21
CA SER A 560 -16.49 -3.57 22.02
C SER A 560 -16.18 -3.27 23.48
N LEU A 561 -16.89 -3.92 24.41
CA LEU A 561 -16.57 -3.84 25.83
C LEU A 561 -15.21 -4.45 26.17
N ARG A 562 -14.68 -5.34 25.29
CA ARG A 562 -13.43 -6.07 25.50
C ARG A 562 -12.18 -5.37 24.94
N GLN A 563 -12.28 -4.10 24.57
CA GLN A 563 -11.17 -3.36 23.98
C GLN A 563 -10.47 -2.45 24.99
N ARG A 564 -9.15 -2.32 24.84
CA ARG A 564 -8.30 -1.52 25.73
C ARG A 564 -8.30 -0.04 25.38
N TYR A 565 -8.29 0.27 24.08
CA TYR A 565 -8.25 1.65 23.57
C TYR A 565 -9.66 2.20 23.38
N SER A 566 -9.91 3.37 23.94
CA SER A 566 -11.20 4.06 23.84
C SER A 566 -11.00 5.48 23.33
N LEU A 567 -11.98 5.97 22.59
CA LEU A 567 -11.91 7.29 21.99
C LEU A 567 -12.65 8.29 22.87
N VAL A 568 -12.02 9.42 23.20
CA VAL A 568 -12.65 10.52 23.95
C VAL A 568 -13.13 11.57 22.95
N VAL A 569 -14.40 11.95 23.06
CA VAL A 569 -15.02 12.98 22.22
C VAL A 569 -15.82 13.96 23.05
N ARG A 570 -15.99 15.17 22.52
CA ARG A 570 -16.83 16.21 23.14
C ARG A 570 -18.10 16.39 22.31
N PRO A 571 -19.30 16.09 22.84
CA PRO A 571 -20.55 16.37 22.12
C PRO A 571 -20.77 17.88 21.95
N LYS A 572 -21.42 18.26 20.83
CA LYS A 572 -21.64 19.66 20.45
C LYS A 572 -23.06 19.96 19.99
N ALA A 573 -23.68 19.05 19.25
CA ALA A 573 -25.02 19.23 18.69
C ALA A 573 -25.65 17.86 18.41
N ILE A 574 -26.96 17.83 18.21
CA ILE A 574 -27.67 16.67 17.65
C ILE A 574 -28.13 17.04 16.24
N THR A 575 -27.78 16.21 15.25
CA THR A 575 -28.27 16.37 13.88
C THR A 575 -29.31 15.32 13.56
N GLU A 576 -30.33 15.70 12.79
CA GLU A 576 -31.47 14.84 12.43
C GLU A 576 -31.42 14.34 10.98
N SER A 577 -30.57 14.92 10.13
CA SER A 577 -30.48 14.59 8.70
C SER A 577 -29.02 14.40 8.26
N PRO A 578 -28.71 13.41 7.38
CA PRO A 578 -29.61 12.39 6.81
C PRO A 578 -29.95 11.23 7.77
N MET A 579 -29.23 11.11 8.89
CA MET A 579 -29.54 10.21 10.00
C MET A 579 -29.35 10.97 11.31
N ARG A 580 -30.13 10.57 12.33
CA ARG A 580 -30.02 11.14 13.66
C ARG A 580 -28.70 10.74 14.32
N ALA A 581 -27.83 11.69 14.58
CA ALA A 581 -26.51 11.45 15.16
C ALA A 581 -26.09 12.57 16.12
N ILE A 582 -25.32 12.21 17.14
CA ILE A 582 -24.68 13.20 18.01
C ILE A 582 -23.39 13.68 17.31
N GLU A 583 -23.30 14.98 17.06
CA GLU A 583 -22.09 15.61 16.53
C GLU A 583 -21.09 15.83 17.66
N CYS A 584 -19.86 15.33 17.45
CA CYS A 584 -18.80 15.39 18.43
C CYS A 584 -17.49 15.87 17.82
N ASP A 585 -16.72 16.63 18.59
CA ASP A 585 -15.31 16.92 18.29
C ASP A 585 -14.41 15.82 18.88
N TRP A 586 -13.39 15.43 18.12
CA TRP A 586 -12.37 14.48 18.58
C TRP A 586 -11.43 15.14 19.61
N VAL A 587 -11.19 14.49 20.74
CA VAL A 587 -10.36 15.02 21.83
C VAL A 587 -9.06 14.24 22.01
N GLY A 588 -9.11 12.92 21.91
CA GLY A 588 -7.93 12.07 22.08
C GLY A 588 -8.30 10.62 22.37
N VAL A 589 -7.29 9.82 22.69
CA VAL A 589 -7.44 8.40 23.00
C VAL A 589 -7.05 8.16 24.45
N ILE A 590 -7.74 7.24 25.12
CA ILE A 590 -7.38 6.74 26.44
C ILE A 590 -7.17 5.23 26.40
N VAL A 591 -6.29 4.74 27.27
CA VAL A 591 -6.04 3.32 27.51
C VAL A 591 -6.66 2.97 28.85
N SER A 592 -7.38 1.87 28.92
CA SER A 592 -8.08 1.48 30.14
C SER A 592 -7.97 -0.02 30.42
N ASP A 593 -8.05 -0.44 31.68
CA ASP A 593 -8.04 -1.85 32.06
C ASP A 593 -9.36 -2.53 31.67
N VAL A 594 -9.29 -3.51 30.77
CA VAL A 594 -10.45 -4.18 30.19
C VAL A 594 -11.24 -4.98 31.24
N SER A 595 -10.56 -5.53 32.23
CA SER A 595 -11.15 -6.50 33.17
C SER A 595 -12.08 -5.83 34.19
N THR A 596 -11.63 -4.74 34.81
CA THR A 596 -12.39 -3.94 35.77
C THR A 596 -13.54 -3.20 35.10
N LEU A 597 -13.26 -2.54 33.99
CA LEU A 597 -14.26 -1.73 33.29
C LEU A 597 -15.42 -2.51 32.71
N LYS A 598 -15.19 -3.74 32.26
CA LYS A 598 -16.29 -4.57 31.75
C LYS A 598 -17.27 -4.88 32.89
N VAL A 599 -16.76 -5.26 34.06
CA VAL A 599 -17.57 -5.58 35.23
C VAL A 599 -18.32 -4.33 35.70
N ASP A 600 -17.64 -3.19 35.77
CA ASP A 600 -18.23 -1.93 36.23
C ASP A 600 -19.36 -1.45 35.29
N LEU A 601 -19.15 -1.52 33.98
CA LEU A 601 -20.16 -1.10 32.98
C LEU A 601 -21.33 -2.09 32.89
N GLU A 602 -21.08 -3.39 32.96
CA GLU A 602 -22.15 -4.41 32.95
C GLU A 602 -22.99 -4.36 34.25
N THR A 603 -22.37 -4.01 35.37
CA THR A 603 -23.05 -3.93 36.67
C THR A 603 -23.80 -2.61 36.85
N SER A 604 -23.24 -1.49 36.38
CA SER A 604 -23.87 -0.17 36.49
C SER A 604 -24.95 0.07 35.43
N GLY A 605 -24.85 -0.56 34.25
CA GLY A 605 -25.72 -0.28 33.11
C GLY A 605 -25.59 1.14 32.56
N ASP A 606 -24.55 1.90 32.96
CA ASP A 606 -24.39 3.32 32.60
C ASP A 606 -23.67 3.49 31.25
N TYR A 607 -24.11 2.73 30.25
CA TYR A 607 -23.64 2.84 28.87
C TYR A 607 -24.78 2.62 27.88
N GLU A 608 -24.65 3.23 26.71
CA GLU A 608 -25.57 3.07 25.59
C GLU A 608 -24.90 2.40 24.42
N ALA A 609 -25.53 1.35 23.91
CA ALA A 609 -25.06 0.66 22.72
C ALA A 609 -25.69 1.25 21.45
N ASP A 610 -25.01 1.09 20.32
CA ASP A 610 -25.50 1.44 18.98
C ASP A 610 -25.90 2.92 18.81
N VAL A 611 -25.20 3.83 19.51
CA VAL A 611 -25.42 5.27 19.35
C VAL A 611 -24.70 5.75 18.10
N SER A 612 -25.44 6.37 17.17
CA SER A 612 -24.83 7.00 15.99
C SER A 612 -24.10 8.28 16.36
N ILE A 613 -22.79 8.30 16.14
CA ILE A 613 -21.92 9.44 16.38
C ILE A 613 -21.35 9.95 15.07
N ARG A 614 -21.46 11.27 14.86
CA ARG A 614 -20.74 11.99 13.81
C ARG A 614 -19.52 12.68 14.40
N ILE A 615 -18.33 12.24 14.02
CA ILE A 615 -17.05 12.80 14.48
C ILE A 615 -16.60 13.87 13.49
N GLY A 616 -16.44 15.09 14.00
CA GLY A 616 -16.11 16.30 13.25
C GLY A 616 -17.33 17.20 13.11
N THR A 617 -17.52 18.11 14.07
CA THR A 617 -18.70 18.98 14.16
C THR A 617 -18.84 19.88 12.93
N GLN A 618 -20.04 19.96 12.35
CA GLN A 618 -20.34 20.88 11.24
C GLN A 618 -21.11 22.12 11.72
N SER A 619 -21.83 21.97 12.83
CA SER A 619 -22.62 23.02 13.44
C SER A 619 -21.73 24.15 13.98
N ARG A 620 -21.97 25.38 13.48
CA ARG A 620 -21.23 26.59 13.94
C ARG A 620 -21.66 27.08 15.31
N VAL A 621 -22.83 26.65 15.77
CA VAL A 621 -23.39 27.00 17.08
C VAL A 621 -23.44 25.72 17.91
N ALA A 622 -22.71 25.70 19.01
CA ALA A 622 -22.83 24.63 19.99
C ALA A 622 -24.18 24.79 20.70
N GLU A 623 -24.90 23.69 20.91
CA GLU A 623 -26.06 23.73 21.78
C GLU A 623 -25.62 24.13 23.19
N GLU A 624 -26.41 24.96 23.88
CA GLU A 624 -26.20 25.30 25.29
C GLU A 624 -26.58 24.11 26.19
N ILE A 625 -25.89 22.99 25.99
CA ILE A 625 -25.97 21.80 26.83
C ILE A 625 -24.64 21.71 27.58
N SER A 626 -24.72 21.69 28.90
CA SER A 626 -23.55 21.68 29.77
C SER A 626 -23.01 20.28 30.06
N ASN A 627 -23.82 19.23 29.91
CA ASN A 627 -23.46 17.86 30.30
C ASN A 627 -23.63 16.85 29.15
N ALA A 628 -22.65 15.96 28.98
CA ALA A 628 -22.71 14.92 27.96
C ALA A 628 -23.90 13.96 28.17
N ARG A 629 -24.30 13.66 29.41
CA ARG A 629 -25.47 12.79 29.68
C ARG A 629 -26.77 13.36 29.12
N GLU A 630 -26.94 14.67 29.16
CA GLU A 630 -28.13 15.35 28.61
C GLU A 630 -28.22 15.18 27.08
N PHE A 631 -27.09 15.09 26.38
CA PHE A 631 -27.09 14.76 24.94
C PHE A 631 -27.64 13.35 24.68
N LEU A 632 -27.28 12.36 25.50
CA LEU A 632 -27.83 10.99 25.37
C LEU A 632 -29.32 10.97 25.68
N ASP A 633 -29.76 11.66 26.74
CA ASP A 633 -31.16 11.72 27.12
C ASP A 633 -32.01 12.40 26.04
N ARG A 634 -31.53 13.50 25.43
CA ARG A 634 -32.20 14.14 24.29
C ARG A 634 -32.18 13.26 23.04
N TYR A 635 -31.06 12.58 22.77
CA TYR A 635 -30.96 11.62 21.67
C TYR A 635 -32.00 10.51 21.83
N ARG A 636 -32.33 10.09 23.06
CA ARG A 636 -33.41 9.12 23.33
C ARG A 636 -34.81 9.72 23.28
N GLY A 637 -35.03 10.87 23.94
CA GLY A 637 -36.35 11.40 24.29
C GLY A 637 -37.32 11.69 23.14
N ARG A 638 -36.87 11.68 21.88
CA ARG A 638 -37.76 11.74 20.69
C ARG A 638 -37.83 10.46 19.86
N TYR A 639 -36.91 9.51 20.09
CA TYR A 639 -36.98 8.19 19.48
C TYR A 639 -38.21 7.43 20.01
N ASP A 640 -38.52 7.61 21.29
CA ASP A 640 -39.74 7.09 21.90
C ASP A 640 -41.01 7.83 21.42
N GLU A 641 -40.99 9.14 21.15
CA GLU A 641 -42.16 9.87 20.62
C GLU A 641 -42.48 9.55 19.15
N GLN A 642 -41.48 9.29 18.31
CA GLN A 642 -41.69 8.89 16.91
C GLN A 642 -42.06 7.41 16.76
N ASN A 643 -41.52 6.52 17.61
CA ASN A 643 -41.94 5.11 17.64
C ASN A 643 -43.30 4.91 18.34
N ALA A 644 -43.65 5.73 19.35
CA ALA A 644 -45.00 5.74 19.91
C ALA A 644 -46.06 6.24 18.91
N LYS A 645 -45.67 7.04 17.90
CA LYS A 645 -46.56 7.50 16.81
C LYS A 645 -46.54 6.61 15.55
N ARG A 646 -45.59 5.68 15.44
CA ARG A 646 -45.57 4.58 14.46
C ARG A 646 -45.85 3.26 15.15
N GLY A 647 -47.10 3.07 15.58
CA GLY A 647 -47.62 1.73 15.76
C GLY A 647 -47.56 0.98 14.41
N MET A 648 -46.99 -0.24 14.43
CA MET A 648 -46.61 -1.08 13.29
C MET A 648 -45.33 -0.65 12.58
N TYR A 649 -44.19 -1.18 13.04
CA TYR A 649 -43.33 -2.13 12.32
C TYR A 649 -42.25 -2.56 13.33
N SER A 650 -42.55 -3.56 14.17
CA SER A 650 -41.50 -4.34 14.81
C SER A 650 -41.05 -5.40 13.81
N GLU A 651 -39.75 -5.68 13.80
CA GLU A 651 -39.05 -6.70 13.01
C GLU A 651 -38.72 -6.27 11.57
N LEU A 652 -37.64 -5.49 11.45
CA LEU A 652 -36.74 -5.63 10.31
C LEU A 652 -35.46 -6.31 10.79
N ASP A 653 -35.28 -7.50 10.22
CA ASP A 653 -34.24 -8.50 10.42
C ASP A 653 -32.81 -7.96 10.28
N PHE A 654 -31.97 -8.31 11.26
CA PHE A 654 -30.57 -8.66 11.04
C PHE A 654 -30.14 -9.76 12.04
N ASP A 655 -30.48 -11.01 11.73
CA ASP A 655 -29.57 -12.18 11.72
C ASP A 655 -30.38 -13.47 11.39
N PRO A 656 -30.17 -14.15 10.25
CA PRO A 656 -30.89 -15.37 9.91
C PRO A 656 -30.22 -16.57 10.58
N THR A 657 -30.23 -16.61 11.91
CA THR A 657 -29.87 -17.80 12.69
C THR A 657 -31.12 -18.35 13.37
N LEU A 658 -31.92 -19.08 12.58
CA LEU A 658 -32.96 -20.07 12.92
C LEU A 658 -33.26 -20.23 14.43
N LYS A 659 -33.91 -19.24 15.05
CA LYS A 659 -34.57 -19.44 16.35
C LYS A 659 -35.85 -20.24 16.12
N GLY A 660 -35.90 -21.45 16.69
CA GLY A 660 -37.11 -22.26 16.75
C GLY A 660 -37.18 -23.43 15.76
N TYR A 661 -36.11 -23.74 15.02
CA TYR A 661 -36.01 -24.95 14.22
C TYR A 661 -34.91 -25.88 14.75
N LEU A 662 -35.20 -27.18 14.87
CA LEU A 662 -34.25 -28.23 15.21
C LEU A 662 -33.95 -29.07 13.97
N TRP A 663 -32.70 -29.47 13.79
CA TRP A 663 -32.30 -30.38 12.72
C TRP A 663 -32.76 -31.80 13.04
N ASN A 664 -33.71 -32.32 12.27
CA ASN A 664 -34.22 -33.67 12.45
C ASN A 664 -33.31 -34.66 11.70
N VAL A 665 -32.55 -35.45 12.47
CA VAL A 665 -31.54 -36.38 11.96
C VAL A 665 -32.17 -37.52 11.14
N LYS A 666 -33.45 -37.85 11.34
CA LYS A 666 -34.14 -38.88 10.56
C LYS A 666 -34.62 -38.38 9.20
N THR A 667 -34.98 -37.10 9.09
CA THR A 667 -35.53 -36.52 7.85
C THR A 667 -34.52 -35.68 7.08
N GLY A 668 -33.38 -35.33 7.69
CA GLY A 668 -32.33 -34.52 7.07
C GLY A 668 -32.75 -33.09 6.75
N LYS A 669 -33.68 -32.53 7.56
CA LYS A 669 -34.26 -31.19 7.36
C LYS A 669 -34.40 -30.44 8.69
N TRP A 670 -34.46 -29.11 8.61
CA TRP A 670 -34.76 -28.23 9.74
C TRP A 670 -36.28 -28.18 9.96
N GLU A 671 -36.76 -28.55 11.15
CA GLU A 671 -38.19 -28.60 11.51
C GLU A 671 -38.49 -27.72 12.73
N LYS A 672 -39.63 -27.01 12.72
CA LYS A 672 -40.00 -26.04 13.76
C LYS A 672 -40.39 -26.76 15.06
N ALA A 673 -39.82 -26.38 16.20
CA ALA A 673 -40.12 -27.01 17.48
C ALA A 673 -41.59 -26.76 17.88
N GLY A 674 -42.43 -27.79 17.83
CA GLY A 674 -43.84 -27.73 18.20
C GLY A 674 -44.02 -27.64 19.73
N HIS A 675 -44.81 -26.67 20.18
CA HIS A 675 -45.30 -26.62 21.56
C HIS A 675 -46.43 -27.62 21.76
N GLY A 676 -46.22 -28.58 22.65
CA GLY A 676 -47.26 -29.38 23.31
C GLY A 676 -47.29 -30.85 22.91
N SER A 677 -46.81 -31.72 23.80
CA SER A 677 -47.64 -32.73 24.46
C SER A 677 -46.78 -33.71 25.29
N GLU A 678 -47.20 -33.84 26.55
CA GLU A 678 -47.20 -35.06 27.35
C GLU A 678 -45.90 -35.61 27.96
N GLN A 679 -45.89 -35.51 29.29
CA GLN A 679 -45.26 -36.46 30.20
C GLN A 679 -45.57 -37.90 29.76
N VAL A 680 -44.53 -38.70 29.49
CA VAL A 680 -44.52 -40.12 29.84
C VAL A 680 -43.11 -40.45 30.36
N SER A 681 -43.07 -40.73 31.66
CA SER A 681 -41.99 -41.40 32.38
C SER A 681 -41.71 -42.78 31.78
N VAL A 682 -40.43 -43.18 31.67
CA VAL A 682 -39.88 -44.46 32.15
C VAL A 682 -38.35 -44.33 32.23
N SER A 683 -37.77 -44.62 33.41
CA SER A 683 -36.42 -45.21 33.56
C SER A 683 -36.59 -46.73 33.72
N PRO A 684 -35.60 -47.58 33.42
CA PRO A 684 -34.28 -47.37 32.83
C PRO A 684 -34.17 -47.81 31.36
#